data_AF-A0A934GYM9-F1
#
_entry.id   AF-A0A934GYM9-F1
#
_cell.length_a   1.000
_cell.length_b   1.000
_cell.length_c   1.000
_cell.angle_alpha   90.00
_cell.angle_beta   90.00
_cell.angle_gamma   90.00
#
_symmetry.space_group_name_H-M   'P 1'
#
loop_
_entity.id
_entity.type
_entity.pdbx_description
1 polymer ?
#
loop_
_entity_poly.entity_id
_entity_poly.type
_entity_poly.pdbx_seq_one_letter_code
_entity_poly.pdbx_strand_id
1 'polypeptide(L)'
;MFPKSNLFARKASLIFLALVVFFSGPACAVSLFKLPELPGYTPPPPTPSIATATPLPMAQVTFRASLVIPLAPSERLSLRVFDLATGLGYNFTDYSMQPRDALNYSVTVPMALNSVVAYRYFREGNNAHETNASGRPVNYRMYFVTGAAETVDLVAAFADHPYGGQTGGMQGTVINADTGAALPNLLVTAGGVQSISDSTGRFVLQGLPIGTHTVVGYAMDGGFATFQQGATVAQGLATPVEVRVRPQPLVPVALTVHVPTNTQEGAPLRIAGNLLQLGNTFADLRGGSSTVADHMTYLSYAGNNIYSGTIYLPAGADVHYKYTLGDGLWNAERNGDGNLSTRQMIVPANGATVEEAVYQWQSGHSAPISFEVTVPPETPAGEHIYIQFKTSDWTEPIPMWSVRDKVWKYILYAPLDRSVFYRYCRSGQCGVTDDEATAGDSAFGRQIGTAMLGQDIRDNVSRWMWLRDNGPAALAGSSVVRRPDNFMAGVEFSPVYRPNISASIPQAIQNVQALGSNWTIVTPTWTIQSVNPLLFGPQPGADPLWNETTLTISLARALNLNVGVFPQPRFPASSTDTSTSLSASYWMGATRDAVWWQIWFDNYRAFALNYADLAQQANAQGLVLGGDWVAPALPNGTLPDGKPSGVPTDADTRWQVIINEVRAHFRGQILWAMPYSPAGMSTPAFISQTDGVYLLIAGNLSENPSPSKQEMETAAAALLDNGVAPLQSMLNKPIYLAFGYPSANGSTANCLPANSATCLRWDALNQPAADRAELSLNLQLQADIYEVLLAAVNLRPWVSGVVSRGYYPPALLQDKSASIHGKPAGDVIWYWYRRFLGLQ
;
A
#
# COMPACT_ATOMS: atom_id res chain seq x y z
N MET A 1 -6.14 -69.32 7.33
CA MET A 1 -6.59 -70.74 7.32
C MET A 1 -8.02 -70.75 6.78
N PHE A 2 -8.27 -71.45 5.66
CA PHE A 2 -9.54 -71.57 4.90
C PHE A 2 -10.74 -72.05 5.74
N PRO A 3 -12.01 -72.07 5.26
CA PRO A 3 -12.50 -72.01 3.85
C PRO A 3 -13.62 -70.99 3.54
N LYS A 4 -13.73 -70.49 2.29
CA LYS A 4 -14.58 -70.94 1.14
C LYS A 4 -16.09 -70.82 1.39
N SER A 5 -16.99 -70.53 0.45
CA SER A 5 -17.02 -70.01 -0.94
C SER A 5 -18.47 -70.20 -1.40
N ASN A 6 -19.02 -69.26 -2.19
CA ASN A 6 -19.94 -69.42 -3.33
C ASN A 6 -21.07 -70.49 -3.30
N LEU A 7 -22.30 -70.12 -3.68
CA LEU A 7 -22.87 -70.38 -5.02
C LEU A 7 -24.40 -70.14 -5.06
N PHE A 8 -24.82 -69.36 -6.07
CA PHE A 8 -25.92 -69.59 -7.01
C PHE A 8 -27.41 -69.65 -6.57
N ALA A 9 -28.16 -68.76 -7.24
CA ALA A 9 -29.30 -69.04 -8.13
C ALA A 9 -30.74 -69.17 -7.59
N ARG A 10 -31.49 -68.10 -7.88
CA ARG A 10 -32.72 -68.04 -8.70
C ARG A 10 -33.93 -68.94 -8.38
N LYS A 11 -35.04 -68.21 -8.19
CA LYS A 11 -36.46 -68.44 -8.56
C LYS A 11 -37.29 -69.38 -7.68
N ALA A 12 -38.33 -68.83 -7.05
CA ALA A 12 -39.71 -69.26 -7.27
C ALA A 12 -40.71 -68.26 -6.65
N SER A 13 -41.65 -67.82 -7.47
CA SER A 13 -42.85 -67.09 -7.09
C SER A 13 -43.92 -68.02 -6.51
N LEU A 14 -44.88 -67.41 -5.81
CA LEU A 14 -46.29 -67.82 -5.62
C LEU A 14 -46.59 -68.90 -4.58
N ILE A 15 -47.08 -68.46 -3.42
CA ILE A 15 -48.39 -68.90 -2.92
C ILE A 15 -49.17 -67.65 -2.48
N PHE A 16 -50.10 -67.27 -3.37
CA PHE A 16 -51.25 -66.44 -3.07
C PHE A 16 -52.34 -67.35 -2.49
N LEU A 17 -53.28 -66.75 -1.74
CA LEU A 17 -54.60 -67.30 -1.40
C LEU A 17 -54.77 -67.99 -0.02
N ALA A 18 -54.92 -67.17 1.02
CA ALA A 18 -55.93 -67.40 2.05
C ALA A 18 -56.16 -66.12 2.87
N LEU A 19 -57.10 -65.29 2.40
CA LEU A 19 -58.09 -64.52 3.16
C LEU A 19 -58.41 -63.22 2.42
N VAL A 20 -59.51 -63.24 1.67
CA VAL A 20 -60.25 -62.06 1.26
C VAL A 20 -61.51 -62.00 2.11
N VAL A 21 -61.86 -60.77 2.51
CA VAL A 21 -63.08 -60.32 3.20
C VAL A 21 -63.07 -60.41 4.72
N PHE A 22 -62.68 -59.31 5.38
CA PHE A 22 -63.59 -58.49 6.19
C PHE A 22 -62.88 -57.20 6.63
N PHE A 23 -63.62 -56.08 6.59
CA PHE A 23 -63.31 -54.71 7.03
C PHE A 23 -62.82 -53.69 5.99
N SER A 24 -63.81 -53.12 5.31
CA SER A 24 -63.88 -51.73 4.89
C SER A 24 -64.16 -50.79 6.08
N GLY A 25 -63.49 -49.63 6.15
CA GLY A 25 -63.87 -48.49 7.00
C GLY A 25 -62.69 -47.79 7.70
N PRO A 26 -62.69 -46.45 7.80
CA PRO A 26 -61.46 -45.64 7.75
C PRO A 26 -60.90 -45.31 9.14
N ALA A 27 -59.57 -45.33 9.30
CA ALA A 27 -58.92 -44.75 10.45
C ALA A 27 -57.54 -44.19 10.08
N CYS A 28 -57.32 -42.96 10.51
CA CYS A 28 -56.12 -42.14 10.39
C CYS A 28 -54.81 -42.91 10.60
N ALA A 29 -53.91 -42.84 9.62
CA ALA A 29 -52.52 -43.17 9.83
C ALA A 29 -51.77 -41.93 10.30
N VAL A 30 -51.57 -41.83 11.61
CA VAL A 30 -50.48 -41.02 12.19
C VAL A 30 -49.18 -41.71 11.80
N SER A 31 -48.47 -41.17 10.80
CA SER A 31 -47.10 -41.59 10.49
C SER A 31 -46.14 -40.72 11.32
N LEU A 32 -45.74 -41.25 12.47
CA LEU A 32 -44.52 -40.86 13.16
C LEU A 32 -43.37 -41.67 12.57
N PHE A 33 -42.23 -41.00 12.33
CA PHE A 33 -40.98 -41.44 11.70
C PHE A 33 -40.89 -41.26 10.18
N LYS A 34 -40.59 -40.01 9.78
CA LYS A 34 -39.89 -39.70 8.53
C LYS A 34 -38.39 -39.89 8.77
N LEU A 35 -37.73 -40.80 8.05
CA LEU A 35 -36.27 -40.87 7.99
C LEU A 35 -35.73 -39.50 7.52
N PRO A 36 -34.61 -38.99 8.07
CA PRO A 36 -34.02 -37.76 7.56
C PRO A 36 -33.57 -38.01 6.12
N GLU A 37 -34.15 -37.27 5.18
CA GLU A 37 -33.58 -37.13 3.84
C GLU A 37 -32.19 -36.50 4.02
N LEU A 38 -31.14 -37.22 3.63
CA LEU A 38 -29.84 -36.62 3.39
C LEU A 38 -30.05 -35.52 2.34
N PRO A 39 -29.68 -34.26 2.59
CA PRO A 39 -29.80 -33.23 1.56
C PRO A 39 -28.87 -33.61 0.42
N GLY A 40 -29.46 -34.05 -0.69
CA GLY A 40 -28.75 -34.21 -1.94
C GLY A 40 -28.22 -32.84 -2.35
N TYR A 41 -26.92 -32.78 -2.66
CA TYR A 41 -26.31 -31.66 -3.35
C TYR A 41 -27.09 -31.44 -4.65
N THR A 42 -27.88 -30.36 -4.70
CA THR A 42 -28.46 -29.86 -5.94
C THR A 42 -27.51 -28.76 -6.43
N PRO A 43 -26.91 -28.89 -7.63
CA PRO A 43 -26.12 -27.81 -8.19
C PRO A 43 -27.00 -26.55 -8.29
N PRO A 44 -26.45 -25.35 -8.01
CA PRO A 44 -27.22 -24.12 -8.12
C PRO A 44 -27.81 -24.01 -9.54
N PRO A 45 -29.03 -23.48 -9.68
CA PRO A 45 -29.64 -23.32 -11.00
C PRO A 45 -28.74 -22.41 -11.86
N PRO A 46 -28.48 -22.78 -13.12
CA PRO A 46 -27.60 -22.01 -13.98
C PRO A 46 -28.17 -20.61 -14.22
N THR A 47 -27.31 -19.60 -14.09
CA THR A 47 -27.56 -18.22 -14.55
C THR A 47 -27.97 -18.24 -16.03
N PRO A 48 -28.89 -17.37 -16.51
CA PRO A 48 -29.32 -17.34 -17.90
C PRO A 48 -28.15 -17.38 -18.89
N SER A 49 -28.29 -18.18 -19.95
CA SER A 49 -27.28 -18.33 -21.00
C SER A 49 -27.20 -17.05 -21.81
N ILE A 50 -26.17 -16.23 -21.57
CA ILE A 50 -25.87 -15.04 -22.35
C ILE A 50 -24.92 -15.45 -23.50
N ALA A 51 -25.01 -14.75 -24.63
CA ALA A 51 -24.09 -14.98 -25.74
C ALA A 51 -22.63 -14.83 -25.28
N THR A 52 -21.79 -15.82 -25.62
CA THR A 52 -20.37 -15.75 -25.33
C THR A 52 -19.74 -14.58 -26.08
N ALA A 53 -18.90 -13.80 -25.40
CA ALA A 53 -18.18 -12.69 -26.01
C ALA A 53 -17.41 -13.17 -27.25
N THR A 54 -17.37 -12.34 -28.29
CA THR A 54 -16.59 -12.67 -29.50
C THR A 54 -15.11 -12.80 -29.12
N PRO A 55 -14.44 -13.92 -29.45
CA PRO A 55 -13.03 -14.09 -29.13
C PRO A 55 -12.17 -12.97 -29.70
N LEU A 56 -11.20 -12.50 -28.92
CA LEU A 56 -10.22 -11.52 -29.39
C LEU A 56 -9.34 -12.14 -30.49
N PRO A 57 -8.91 -11.36 -31.49
CA PRO A 57 -7.94 -11.83 -32.47
C PRO A 57 -6.64 -12.22 -31.78
N MET A 58 -6.08 -13.38 -32.15
CA MET A 58 -4.88 -13.94 -31.52
C MET A 58 -3.66 -13.84 -32.45
N ALA A 59 -2.47 -13.66 -31.88
CA ALA A 59 -1.18 -13.68 -32.54
C ALA A 59 -0.26 -14.71 -31.88
N GLN A 60 0.55 -15.43 -32.68
CA GLN A 60 1.55 -16.35 -32.16
C GLN A 60 2.80 -15.56 -31.75
N VAL A 61 3.14 -15.60 -30.46
CA VAL A 61 4.35 -14.94 -29.94
C VAL A 61 5.33 -16.02 -29.47
N THR A 62 6.53 -16.00 -30.02
CA THR A 62 7.62 -16.87 -29.59
C THR A 62 8.47 -16.17 -28.54
N PHE A 63 8.45 -16.68 -27.31
CA PHE A 63 9.34 -16.27 -26.24
C PHE A 63 10.60 -17.12 -26.28
N ARG A 64 11.77 -16.48 -26.40
CA ARG A 64 13.07 -17.13 -26.24
C ARG A 64 13.72 -16.63 -24.96
N ALA A 65 14.25 -17.56 -24.17
CA ALA A 65 14.99 -17.25 -22.96
C ALA A 65 16.42 -17.74 -23.09
N SER A 66 17.37 -16.86 -22.78
CA SER A 66 18.79 -17.19 -22.69
C SER A 66 19.22 -17.17 -21.23
N LEU A 67 19.73 -18.31 -20.76
CA LEU A 67 20.27 -18.50 -19.42
C LEU A 67 21.77 -18.28 -19.40
N VAL A 68 22.30 -18.03 -18.21
CA VAL A 68 23.75 -17.87 -17.95
C VAL A 68 24.39 -19.19 -17.53
N ILE A 69 23.60 -20.02 -16.84
CA ILE A 69 23.98 -21.32 -16.32
C ILE A 69 22.99 -22.33 -16.89
N PRO A 70 23.46 -23.48 -17.43
CA PRO A 70 22.57 -24.51 -17.95
C PRO A 70 21.72 -25.12 -16.83
N LEU A 71 20.51 -25.54 -17.17
CA LEU A 71 19.65 -26.26 -16.23
C LEU A 71 20.23 -27.63 -15.88
N ALA A 72 20.00 -28.10 -14.66
CA ALA A 72 20.30 -29.48 -14.30
C ALA A 72 19.39 -30.44 -15.09
N PRO A 73 19.80 -31.72 -15.30
CA PRO A 73 19.02 -32.67 -16.11
C PRO A 73 17.57 -32.92 -15.63
N SER A 74 17.28 -32.69 -14.35
CA SER A 74 15.95 -32.83 -13.75
C SER A 74 15.11 -31.54 -13.77
N GLU A 75 15.69 -30.42 -14.22
CA GLU A 75 15.06 -29.11 -14.22
C GLU A 75 14.45 -28.78 -15.60
N ARG A 76 13.40 -27.96 -15.59
CA ARG A 76 12.79 -27.42 -16.81
C ARG A 76 12.59 -25.93 -16.65
N LEU A 77 12.65 -25.21 -17.77
CA LEU A 77 12.30 -23.79 -17.80
C LEU A 77 10.86 -23.64 -18.27
N SER A 78 10.11 -22.78 -17.58
CA SER A 78 8.75 -22.42 -17.95
C SER A 78 8.58 -20.91 -18.02
N LEU A 79 7.77 -20.48 -18.99
CA LEU A 79 7.26 -19.12 -19.07
C LEU A 79 5.99 -19.05 -18.22
N ARG A 80 6.03 -18.31 -17.12
CA ARG A 80 4.87 -18.07 -16.25
C ARG A 80 4.19 -16.78 -16.66
N VAL A 81 2.95 -16.87 -17.13
CA VAL A 81 2.10 -15.72 -17.47
C VAL A 81 1.15 -15.44 -16.31
N PHE A 82 1.09 -14.19 -15.88
CA PHE A 82 0.36 -13.79 -14.68
C PHE A 82 -1.04 -13.27 -14.97
N ASP A 83 -1.94 -13.56 -14.03
CA ASP A 83 -3.19 -12.83 -13.86
C ASP A 83 -3.02 -11.76 -12.78
N LEU A 84 -2.78 -10.52 -13.21
CA LEU A 84 -2.58 -9.41 -12.30
C LEU A 84 -3.84 -9.05 -11.48
N ALA A 85 -5.03 -9.49 -11.92
CA ALA A 85 -6.27 -9.26 -11.17
C ALA A 85 -6.39 -10.18 -9.93
N THR A 86 -5.69 -11.32 -9.91
CA THR A 86 -5.63 -12.21 -8.73
C THR A 86 -4.38 -11.95 -7.89
N GLY A 87 -3.23 -11.74 -8.54
CA GLY A 87 -1.93 -11.51 -7.90
C GLY A 87 -0.85 -12.48 -8.38
N LEU A 88 0.43 -12.15 -8.12
CA LEU A 88 1.57 -12.91 -8.66
C LEU A 88 1.69 -14.33 -8.08
N GLY A 89 1.14 -14.56 -6.88
CA GLY A 89 1.13 -15.86 -6.23
C GLY A 89 0.06 -16.83 -6.74
N TYR A 90 -0.91 -16.35 -7.54
CA TYR A 90 -2.15 -17.07 -7.81
C TYR A 90 -2.58 -16.97 -9.28
N ASN A 91 -3.37 -17.94 -9.74
CA ASN A 91 -4.02 -17.95 -11.06
C ASN A 91 -3.11 -17.64 -12.26
N PHE A 92 -1.87 -18.13 -12.25
CA PHE A 92 -0.92 -18.00 -13.36
C PHE A 92 -0.98 -19.24 -14.28
N THR A 93 -0.51 -19.07 -15.51
CA THR A 93 -0.36 -20.17 -16.48
C THR A 93 1.11 -20.39 -16.79
N ASP A 94 1.59 -21.63 -16.61
CA ASP A 94 2.95 -22.03 -16.95
C ASP A 94 2.99 -22.72 -18.32
N TYR A 95 3.84 -22.20 -19.20
CA TYR A 95 4.13 -22.79 -20.50
C TYR A 95 5.54 -23.37 -20.50
N SER A 96 5.64 -24.70 -20.50
CA SER A 96 6.93 -25.40 -20.52
C SER A 96 7.70 -25.10 -21.80
N MET A 97 8.95 -24.67 -21.64
CA MET A 97 9.81 -24.25 -22.75
C MET A 97 10.66 -25.42 -23.27
N GLN A 98 10.86 -25.47 -24.58
CA GLN A 98 11.68 -26.47 -25.23
C GLN A 98 13.14 -25.99 -25.35
N PRO A 99 14.14 -26.81 -25.00
CA PRO A 99 15.55 -26.46 -25.20
C PRO A 99 15.85 -26.35 -26.70
N ARG A 100 16.56 -25.29 -27.09
CA ARG A 100 17.20 -25.15 -28.41
C ARG A 100 18.66 -25.56 -28.36
N ASP A 101 19.31 -25.25 -27.25
CA ASP A 101 20.64 -25.72 -26.87
C ASP A 101 20.76 -25.74 -25.33
N ALA A 102 21.98 -25.80 -24.79
CA ALA A 102 22.21 -25.91 -23.34
C ALA A 102 21.79 -24.66 -22.53
N LEU A 103 21.71 -23.48 -23.16
CA LEU A 103 21.42 -22.20 -22.50
C LEU A 103 20.18 -21.50 -23.06
N ASN A 104 19.73 -21.87 -24.25
CA ASN A 104 18.63 -21.21 -24.93
C ASN A 104 17.39 -22.11 -24.98
N TYR A 105 16.25 -21.53 -24.59
CA TYR A 105 14.95 -22.20 -24.54
C TYR A 105 13.92 -21.37 -25.30
N SER A 106 12.87 -22.02 -25.81
CA SER A 106 11.77 -21.30 -26.45
C SER A 106 10.41 -21.94 -26.26
N VAL A 107 9.38 -21.11 -26.26
CA VAL A 107 7.97 -21.53 -26.34
C VAL A 107 7.20 -20.56 -27.23
N THR A 108 6.20 -21.06 -27.95
CA THR A 108 5.30 -20.21 -28.75
C THR A 108 3.91 -20.29 -28.14
N VAL A 109 3.35 -19.13 -27.82
CA VAL A 109 2.08 -19.01 -27.11
C VAL A 109 1.14 -18.10 -27.91
N PRO A 110 -0.13 -18.50 -28.12
CA PRO A 110 -1.12 -17.61 -28.72
C PRO A 110 -1.53 -16.54 -27.69
N MET A 111 -1.37 -15.27 -28.05
CA MET A 111 -1.73 -14.11 -27.23
C MET A 111 -2.71 -13.20 -27.96
N ALA A 112 -3.61 -12.53 -27.24
CA ALA A 112 -4.55 -11.59 -27.84
C ALA A 112 -3.83 -10.37 -28.43
N LEU A 113 -4.28 -9.90 -29.59
CA LEU A 113 -3.76 -8.69 -30.22
C LEU A 113 -4.10 -7.47 -29.36
N ASN A 114 -3.15 -6.52 -29.28
CA ASN A 114 -3.18 -5.33 -28.43
C ASN A 114 -3.20 -5.64 -26.93
N SER A 115 -2.84 -6.85 -26.51
CA SER A 115 -2.70 -7.19 -25.09
C SER A 115 -1.32 -6.85 -24.55
N VAL A 116 -1.24 -6.58 -23.25
CA VAL A 116 0.01 -6.43 -22.51
C VAL A 116 0.18 -7.61 -21.57
N VAL A 117 1.09 -8.51 -21.90
CA VAL A 117 1.33 -9.74 -21.16
C VAL A 117 2.36 -9.48 -20.06
N ALA A 118 1.97 -9.71 -18.80
CA ALA A 118 2.90 -9.77 -17.67
C ALA A 118 3.38 -11.21 -17.45
N TYR A 119 4.69 -11.43 -17.41
CA TYR A 119 5.26 -12.77 -17.33
C TYR A 119 6.60 -12.81 -16.59
N ARG A 120 7.05 -13.99 -16.15
CA ARG A 120 8.41 -14.24 -15.68
C ARG A 120 8.89 -15.63 -16.06
N TYR A 121 10.18 -15.87 -15.91
CA TYR A 121 10.74 -17.21 -16.03
C TYR A 121 10.71 -17.94 -14.69
N PHE A 122 10.42 -19.24 -14.74
CA PHE A 122 10.37 -20.10 -13.57
C PHE A 122 11.11 -21.40 -13.86
N ARG A 123 11.96 -21.83 -12.91
CA ARG A 123 12.69 -23.08 -13.02
C ARG A 123 12.01 -24.17 -12.22
N GLU A 124 11.40 -25.10 -12.93
CA GLU A 124 10.71 -26.27 -12.40
C GLU A 124 11.73 -27.30 -11.87
N GLY A 125 11.32 -28.07 -10.86
CA GLY A 125 12.16 -29.07 -10.16
C GLY A 125 12.63 -28.55 -8.81
N ASN A 126 13.38 -27.45 -8.78
CA ASN A 126 13.86 -26.79 -7.56
C ASN A 126 12.97 -25.62 -7.09
N ASN A 127 11.87 -25.34 -7.79
CA ASN A 127 10.95 -24.23 -7.51
C ASN A 127 11.65 -22.87 -7.35
N ALA A 128 12.63 -22.59 -8.21
CA ALA A 128 13.41 -21.37 -8.13
C ALA A 128 12.79 -20.26 -8.97
N HIS A 129 12.55 -19.11 -8.32
CA HIS A 129 12.03 -17.91 -8.98
C HIS A 129 13.16 -17.11 -9.64
N GLU A 130 12.86 -16.46 -10.77
CA GLU A 130 13.76 -15.54 -11.45
C GLU A 130 14.16 -14.38 -10.53
N THR A 131 15.46 -14.06 -10.54
CA THR A 131 16.01 -12.89 -9.87
C THR A 131 16.75 -12.01 -10.87
N ASN A 132 16.79 -10.71 -10.58
CA ASN A 132 17.61 -9.78 -11.34
C ASN A 132 19.10 -9.97 -10.99
N ALA A 133 19.98 -9.23 -11.67
CA ALA A 133 21.43 -9.34 -11.45
C ALA A 133 21.88 -8.97 -10.02
N SER A 134 21.04 -8.25 -9.26
CA SER A 134 21.29 -7.89 -7.86
C SER A 134 20.70 -8.90 -6.87
N GLY A 135 20.19 -10.05 -7.35
CA GLY A 135 19.61 -11.10 -6.52
C GLY A 135 18.21 -10.80 -5.99
N ARG A 136 17.52 -9.77 -6.52
CA ARG A 136 16.15 -9.46 -6.11
C ARG A 136 15.14 -10.24 -6.94
N PRO A 137 14.02 -10.67 -6.36
CA PRO A 137 12.94 -11.29 -7.12
C PRO A 137 12.47 -10.40 -8.27
N VAL A 138 12.31 -10.98 -9.45
CA VAL A 138 11.62 -10.33 -10.56
C VAL A 138 10.12 -10.53 -10.33
N ASN A 139 9.39 -9.41 -10.18
CA ASN A 139 7.93 -9.44 -10.13
C ASN A 139 7.39 -9.97 -11.45
N TYR A 140 7.65 -9.22 -12.54
CA TYR A 140 7.33 -9.60 -13.90
C TYR A 140 8.03 -8.70 -14.93
N ARG A 141 8.21 -9.25 -16.13
CA ARG A 141 8.46 -8.58 -17.40
C ARG A 141 7.12 -8.24 -18.05
N MET A 142 7.12 -7.31 -19.00
CA MET A 142 5.94 -7.01 -19.82
C MET A 142 6.27 -7.16 -21.30
N TYR A 143 5.29 -7.54 -22.09
CA TYR A 143 5.37 -7.58 -23.55
C TYR A 143 4.05 -7.14 -24.18
N PHE A 144 4.11 -6.17 -25.09
CA PHE A 144 2.96 -5.65 -25.84
C PHE A 144 2.81 -6.38 -27.18
N VAL A 145 1.66 -7.03 -27.37
CA VAL A 145 1.37 -7.90 -28.52
C VAL A 145 0.75 -7.10 -29.66
N THR A 146 1.57 -6.74 -30.65
CA THR A 146 1.11 -6.00 -31.86
C THR A 146 0.91 -6.90 -33.08
N GLY A 147 1.27 -8.18 -32.98
CA GLY A 147 1.18 -9.16 -34.05
C GLY A 147 2.02 -10.40 -33.75
N ALA A 148 2.14 -11.29 -34.73
CA ALA A 148 3.02 -12.44 -34.60
C ALA A 148 4.48 -11.97 -34.55
N ALA A 149 5.21 -12.40 -33.53
CA ALA A 149 6.54 -11.85 -33.23
C ALA A 149 7.39 -12.82 -32.42
N GLU A 150 8.67 -12.50 -32.30
CA GLU A 150 9.62 -13.21 -31.46
C GLU A 150 10.32 -12.21 -30.53
N THR A 151 10.44 -12.57 -29.25
CA THR A 151 11.21 -11.81 -28.25
C THR A 151 12.30 -12.69 -27.66
N VAL A 152 13.45 -12.08 -27.34
CA VAL A 152 14.58 -12.75 -26.70
C VAL A 152 14.83 -12.08 -25.36
N ASP A 153 14.69 -12.85 -24.29
CA ASP A 153 14.92 -12.41 -22.93
C ASP A 153 16.22 -12.99 -22.39
N LEU A 154 17.03 -12.12 -21.80
CA LEU A 154 18.19 -12.51 -21.01
C LEU A 154 17.75 -12.69 -19.55
N VAL A 155 17.80 -13.93 -19.06
CA VAL A 155 17.50 -14.25 -17.67
C VAL A 155 18.79 -14.08 -16.87
N ALA A 156 18.81 -13.13 -15.93
CA ALA A 156 20.00 -12.85 -15.15
C ALA A 156 20.32 -14.02 -14.21
N ALA A 157 19.39 -14.38 -13.33
CA ALA A 157 19.63 -15.39 -12.31
C ALA A 157 18.34 -16.06 -11.84
N PHE A 158 18.51 -17.09 -11.02
CA PHE A 158 17.45 -17.66 -10.18
C PHE A 158 17.87 -17.53 -8.71
N ALA A 159 16.91 -17.60 -7.80
CA ALA A 159 17.10 -17.31 -6.37
C ALA A 159 18.25 -18.08 -5.67
N ASP A 160 18.65 -19.23 -6.20
CA ASP A 160 19.71 -20.10 -5.66
C ASP A 160 21.04 -20.02 -6.44
N HIS A 161 21.08 -19.33 -7.58
CA HIS A 161 22.26 -19.13 -8.42
C HIS A 161 22.45 -17.64 -8.72
N PRO A 162 23.22 -16.91 -7.88
CA PRO A 162 23.47 -15.48 -8.08
C PRO A 162 24.13 -15.20 -9.44
N TYR A 163 23.79 -14.05 -10.02
CA TYR A 163 24.38 -13.62 -11.29
C TYR A 163 25.85 -13.20 -11.09
N GLY A 164 26.76 -13.85 -11.81
CA GLY A 164 28.19 -13.50 -11.85
C GLY A 164 28.62 -12.74 -13.12
N GLY A 165 27.67 -12.42 -14.01
CA GLY A 165 27.97 -11.78 -15.29
C GLY A 165 28.13 -10.26 -15.19
N GLN A 166 28.49 -9.66 -16.33
CA GLN A 166 28.60 -8.21 -16.46
C GLN A 166 27.23 -7.56 -16.63
N THR A 167 27.06 -6.38 -16.05
CA THR A 167 25.83 -5.59 -16.15
C THR A 167 26.10 -4.21 -16.74
N GLY A 168 25.03 -3.58 -17.22
CA GLY A 168 24.95 -2.15 -17.47
C GLY A 168 23.60 -1.61 -16.99
N GLY A 169 23.15 -0.52 -17.58
CA GLY A 169 21.85 0.07 -17.28
C GLY A 169 21.17 0.70 -18.48
N MET A 170 19.96 1.17 -18.24
CA MET A 170 19.21 2.06 -19.12
C MET A 170 18.79 3.29 -18.33
N GLN A 171 18.80 4.44 -18.97
CA GLN A 171 18.25 5.66 -18.42
C GLN A 171 17.57 6.44 -19.52
N GLY A 172 16.51 7.16 -19.18
CA GLY A 172 15.70 7.77 -20.21
C GLY A 172 14.74 8.80 -19.69
N THR A 173 13.97 9.34 -20.62
CA THR A 173 12.88 10.26 -20.34
C THR A 173 11.59 9.76 -20.97
N VAL A 174 10.49 9.96 -20.26
CA VAL A 174 9.12 9.72 -20.71
C VAL A 174 8.49 11.04 -21.07
N ILE A 175 7.95 11.11 -22.29
CA ILE A 175 7.42 12.32 -22.89
C ILE A 175 5.99 12.04 -23.39
N ASN A 176 5.07 12.92 -23.05
CA ASN A 176 3.76 12.99 -23.69
C ASN A 176 3.96 13.46 -25.14
N ALA A 177 3.66 12.58 -26.10
CA ALA A 177 3.90 12.82 -27.51
C ALA A 177 3.07 13.97 -28.09
N ASP A 178 1.92 14.31 -27.49
CA ASP A 178 1.03 15.35 -27.98
C ASP A 178 1.45 16.74 -27.49
N THR A 179 1.93 16.84 -26.26
CA THR A 179 2.30 18.14 -25.63
C THR A 179 3.80 18.40 -25.62
N GLY A 180 4.63 17.37 -25.79
CA GLY A 180 6.08 17.43 -25.61
C GLY A 180 6.51 17.55 -24.15
N ALA A 181 5.58 17.55 -23.20
CA ALA A 181 5.88 17.64 -21.78
C ALA A 181 6.41 16.31 -21.23
N ALA A 182 7.30 16.40 -20.23
CA ALA A 182 7.69 15.25 -19.43
C ALA A 182 6.48 14.64 -18.70
N LEU A 183 6.49 13.32 -18.51
CA LEU A 183 5.37 12.59 -17.92
C LEU A 183 5.83 11.77 -16.70
N PRO A 184 5.33 12.08 -15.48
CA PRO A 184 5.53 11.22 -14.32
C PRO A 184 4.63 9.98 -14.34
N ASN A 185 4.93 9.06 -13.43
CA ASN A 185 4.05 7.94 -13.06
C ASN A 185 3.82 6.89 -14.15
N LEU A 186 4.67 6.85 -15.19
CA LEU A 186 4.73 5.73 -16.14
C LEU A 186 5.63 4.62 -15.59
N LEU A 187 5.13 3.39 -15.55
CA LEU A 187 5.91 2.19 -15.25
C LEU A 187 6.79 1.85 -16.46
N VAL A 188 8.10 1.77 -16.27
CA VAL A 188 9.06 1.34 -17.28
C VAL A 188 9.72 0.04 -16.82
N THR A 189 9.69 -0.97 -17.68
CA THR A 189 10.26 -2.29 -17.40
C THR A 189 11.20 -2.75 -18.52
N ALA A 190 12.32 -3.35 -18.15
CA ALA A 190 13.22 -4.05 -19.07
C ALA A 190 14.00 -5.12 -18.31
N GLY A 191 14.21 -6.30 -18.89
CA GLY A 191 15.05 -7.34 -18.28
C GLY A 191 14.60 -7.81 -16.89
N GLY A 192 13.32 -7.65 -16.55
CA GLY A 192 12.77 -7.95 -15.22
C GLY A 192 13.04 -6.87 -14.16
N VAL A 193 13.67 -5.74 -14.53
CA VAL A 193 13.87 -4.57 -13.67
C VAL A 193 12.78 -3.54 -13.98
N GLN A 194 12.24 -2.89 -12.96
CA GLN A 194 11.15 -1.93 -13.06
C GLN A 194 11.55 -0.58 -12.42
N SER A 195 11.03 0.51 -12.98
CA SER A 195 11.17 1.88 -12.46
C SER A 195 9.92 2.68 -12.81
N ILE A 196 9.63 3.73 -12.04
CA ILE A 196 8.56 4.68 -12.31
C ILE A 196 9.20 6.02 -12.68
N SER A 197 8.70 6.66 -13.73
CA SER A 197 9.17 7.98 -14.16
C SER A 197 8.81 9.08 -13.15
N ASP A 198 9.75 10.00 -12.89
CA ASP A 198 9.52 11.19 -12.06
C ASP A 198 8.88 12.35 -12.85
N SER A 199 8.60 13.49 -12.19
CA SER A 199 8.04 14.69 -12.82
C SER A 199 8.77 15.22 -14.05
N THR A 200 10.08 14.96 -14.15
CA THR A 200 10.91 15.35 -15.30
C THR A 200 10.93 14.27 -16.38
N GLY A 201 10.10 13.24 -16.21
CA GLY A 201 9.98 12.08 -17.09
C GLY A 201 11.12 11.09 -16.90
N ARG A 202 12.08 11.37 -16.02
CA ARG A 202 13.29 10.57 -15.90
C ARG A 202 12.98 9.21 -15.29
N PHE A 203 13.58 8.16 -15.85
CA PHE A 203 13.62 6.82 -15.27
C PHE A 203 15.01 6.22 -15.38
N VAL A 204 15.33 5.26 -14.49
CA VAL A 204 16.61 4.56 -14.47
C VAL A 204 16.39 3.08 -14.15
N LEU A 205 16.94 2.20 -14.99
CA LEU A 205 16.99 0.75 -14.80
C LEU A 205 18.46 0.34 -14.69
N GLN A 206 18.90 -0.17 -13.54
CA GLN A 206 20.28 -0.60 -13.30
C GLN A 206 20.37 -2.11 -13.18
N GLY A 207 21.57 -2.66 -13.37
CA GLY A 207 21.83 -4.09 -13.16
C GLY A 207 21.22 -4.96 -14.25
N LEU A 208 21.12 -4.46 -15.48
CA LEU A 208 20.66 -5.25 -16.62
C LEU A 208 21.83 -6.06 -17.18
N PRO A 209 21.66 -7.38 -17.44
CA PRO A 209 22.65 -8.17 -18.17
C PRO A 209 23.05 -7.50 -19.49
N ILE A 210 24.30 -7.65 -19.92
CA ILE A 210 24.72 -7.13 -21.24
C ILE A 210 23.92 -7.79 -22.37
N GLY A 211 23.46 -6.99 -23.33
CA GLY A 211 22.67 -7.44 -24.49
C GLY A 211 21.38 -6.66 -24.69
N THR A 212 20.54 -7.13 -25.61
CA THR A 212 19.30 -6.44 -25.98
C THR A 212 18.14 -6.86 -25.09
N HIS A 213 17.42 -5.88 -24.54
CA HIS A 213 16.21 -6.09 -23.75
C HIS A 213 15.02 -5.36 -24.37
N THR A 214 13.85 -5.95 -24.25
CA THR A 214 12.58 -5.28 -24.55
C THR A 214 12.25 -4.31 -23.42
N VAL A 215 12.17 -3.03 -23.75
CA VAL A 215 11.72 -1.94 -22.88
C VAL A 215 10.24 -1.73 -23.13
N VAL A 216 9.45 -1.76 -22.07
CA VAL A 216 8.01 -1.44 -22.11
C VAL A 216 7.72 -0.26 -21.21
N GLY A 217 7.02 0.74 -21.73
CA GLY A 217 6.44 1.85 -20.98
C GLY A 217 4.94 1.65 -20.87
N TYR A 218 4.42 1.56 -19.64
CA TYR A 218 3.04 1.21 -19.35
C TYR A 218 2.41 2.21 -18.37
N ALA A 219 1.27 2.78 -18.74
CA ALA A 219 0.47 3.60 -17.84
C ALA A 219 -0.35 2.69 -16.92
N MET A 220 -0.09 2.75 -15.62
CA MET A 220 -0.73 1.87 -14.63
C MET A 220 -2.26 2.08 -14.50
N ASP A 221 -2.75 3.26 -14.90
CA ASP A 221 -4.18 3.60 -15.02
C ASP A 221 -4.73 3.41 -16.45
N GLY A 222 -3.88 3.03 -17.40
CA GLY A 222 -4.17 2.92 -18.84
C GLY A 222 -4.29 4.26 -19.56
N GLY A 223 -4.02 5.40 -18.90
CA GLY A 223 -4.23 6.74 -19.44
C GLY A 223 -3.36 7.12 -20.64
N PHE A 224 -2.35 6.31 -20.97
CA PHE A 224 -1.49 6.48 -22.13
C PHE A 224 -1.28 5.15 -22.87
N ALA A 225 -1.06 5.24 -24.19
CA ALA A 225 -0.74 4.08 -25.02
C ALA A 225 0.54 3.38 -24.53
N THR A 226 0.53 2.05 -24.58
CA THR A 226 1.72 1.24 -24.27
C THR A 226 2.83 1.50 -25.29
N PHE A 227 4.04 1.76 -24.78
CA PHE A 227 5.26 1.88 -25.56
C PHE A 227 6.05 0.57 -25.49
N GLN A 228 6.66 0.15 -26.60
CA GLN A 228 7.59 -0.97 -26.62
C GLN A 228 8.74 -0.75 -27.62
N GLN A 229 9.97 -1.02 -27.20
CA GLN A 229 11.17 -0.94 -28.04
C GLN A 229 12.28 -1.88 -27.54
N GLY A 230 13.14 -2.39 -28.43
CA GLY A 230 14.38 -3.06 -28.05
C GLY A 230 15.52 -2.05 -27.76
N ALA A 231 16.26 -2.25 -26.67
CA ALA A 231 17.43 -1.44 -26.33
C ALA A 231 18.62 -2.32 -25.91
N THR A 232 19.81 -2.03 -26.43
CA THR A 232 21.03 -2.81 -26.20
C THR A 232 21.88 -2.21 -25.08
N VAL A 233 22.07 -2.99 -24.01
CA VAL A 233 22.89 -2.64 -22.85
C VAL A 233 24.31 -3.15 -23.05
N ALA A 234 25.28 -2.25 -22.85
CA ALA A 234 26.71 -2.56 -22.83
C ALA A 234 27.27 -2.55 -21.40
N GLN A 235 28.40 -3.23 -21.19
CA GLN A 235 29.05 -3.34 -19.89
C GLN A 235 29.32 -1.96 -19.27
N GLY A 236 28.81 -1.74 -18.05
CA GLY A 236 29.08 -0.54 -17.26
C GLY A 236 28.54 0.77 -17.84
N LEU A 237 27.80 0.72 -18.96
CA LEU A 237 27.23 1.89 -19.62
C LEU A 237 25.73 2.01 -19.35
N ALA A 238 25.23 3.24 -19.35
CA ALA A 238 23.80 3.54 -19.30
C ALA A 238 23.29 3.86 -20.71
N THR A 239 22.41 3.00 -21.22
CA THR A 239 21.82 3.13 -22.57
C THR A 239 20.70 4.19 -22.53
N PRO A 240 20.77 5.25 -23.36
CA PRO A 240 19.72 6.25 -23.41
C PRO A 240 18.45 5.69 -24.10
N VAL A 241 17.28 5.94 -23.52
CA VAL A 241 15.98 5.57 -24.10
C VAL A 241 15.03 6.77 -24.02
N GLU A 242 14.37 7.09 -25.13
CA GLU A 242 13.30 8.09 -25.17
C GLU A 242 11.96 7.38 -25.34
N VAL A 243 11.07 7.52 -24.35
CA VAL A 243 9.75 6.90 -24.34
C VAL A 243 8.72 7.97 -24.71
N ARG A 244 8.09 7.84 -25.88
CA ARG A 244 7.00 8.74 -26.31
C ARG A 244 5.68 8.01 -26.28
N VAL A 245 4.74 8.51 -25.48
CA VAL A 245 3.40 7.92 -25.31
C VAL A 245 2.31 8.94 -25.59
N ARG A 246 1.18 8.48 -26.13
CA ARG A 246 0.01 9.32 -26.42
C ARG A 246 -1.10 9.11 -25.38
N PRO A 247 -1.75 10.18 -24.89
CA PRO A 247 -2.90 10.06 -23.99
C PRO A 247 -4.02 9.22 -24.62
N GLN A 248 -4.77 8.49 -23.80
CA GLN A 248 -5.96 7.75 -24.19
C GLN A 248 -7.21 8.36 -23.56
N PRO A 249 -8.27 8.65 -24.33
CA PRO A 249 -9.50 9.21 -23.79
C PRO A 249 -10.25 8.17 -22.94
N LEU A 250 -10.86 8.61 -21.85
CA LEU A 250 -11.79 7.80 -21.07
C LEU A 250 -13.11 7.65 -21.81
N VAL A 251 -13.61 6.42 -21.91
CA VAL A 251 -14.88 6.09 -22.55
C VAL A 251 -15.77 5.27 -21.60
N PRO A 252 -17.11 5.41 -21.69
CA PRO A 252 -18.01 4.70 -20.79
C PRO A 252 -18.12 3.22 -21.18
N VAL A 253 -18.05 2.35 -20.17
CA VAL A 253 -18.34 0.91 -20.27
C VAL A 253 -19.49 0.59 -19.33
N ALA A 254 -20.67 0.37 -19.91
CA ALA A 254 -21.89 0.02 -19.18
C ALA A 254 -21.95 -1.50 -18.99
N LEU A 255 -21.98 -1.94 -17.74
CA LEU A 255 -22.00 -3.36 -17.36
C LEU A 255 -23.37 -3.74 -16.80
N THR A 256 -23.87 -4.90 -17.23
CA THR A 256 -25.03 -5.59 -16.66
C THR A 256 -24.61 -7.02 -16.35
N VAL A 257 -24.65 -7.39 -15.07
CA VAL A 257 -24.06 -8.64 -14.58
C VAL A 257 -25.12 -9.46 -13.86
N HIS A 258 -25.39 -10.64 -14.39
CA HIS A 258 -26.25 -11.64 -13.77
C HIS A 258 -25.42 -12.48 -12.81
N VAL A 259 -25.81 -12.56 -11.55
CA VAL A 259 -25.11 -13.36 -10.53
C VAL A 259 -25.93 -14.60 -10.14
N PRO A 260 -25.28 -15.67 -9.65
CA PRO A 260 -25.97 -16.87 -9.19
C PRO A 260 -27.03 -16.59 -8.14
N THR A 261 -28.09 -17.41 -8.08
CA THR A 261 -29.22 -17.20 -7.16
C THR A 261 -28.89 -17.34 -5.68
N ASN A 262 -27.75 -17.95 -5.35
CA ASN A 262 -27.23 -18.07 -3.99
C ASN A 262 -26.29 -16.90 -3.59
N THR A 263 -26.18 -15.87 -4.44
CA THR A 263 -25.45 -14.64 -4.11
C THR A 263 -26.19 -13.89 -3.01
N GLN A 264 -25.48 -13.47 -1.97
CA GLN A 264 -26.05 -12.64 -0.91
C GLN A 264 -26.60 -11.34 -1.50
N GLU A 265 -27.91 -11.12 -1.34
CA GLU A 265 -28.56 -9.88 -1.76
C GLU A 265 -27.95 -8.68 -1.03
N GLY A 266 -27.72 -7.60 -1.78
CA GLY A 266 -27.12 -6.37 -1.27
C GLY A 266 -25.59 -6.40 -1.05
N ALA A 267 -24.92 -7.54 -1.29
CA ALA A 267 -23.47 -7.58 -1.22
C ALA A 267 -22.83 -6.75 -2.37
N PRO A 268 -21.80 -5.94 -2.10
CA PRO A 268 -21.14 -5.13 -3.12
C PRO A 268 -20.41 -6.03 -4.12
N LEU A 269 -20.86 -6.03 -5.37
CA LEU A 269 -20.20 -6.72 -6.48
C LEU A 269 -19.07 -5.83 -7.01
N ARG A 270 -17.82 -6.23 -6.76
CA ARG A 270 -16.61 -5.52 -7.17
C ARG A 270 -16.06 -6.03 -8.49
N ILE A 271 -15.29 -5.19 -9.16
CA ILE A 271 -14.48 -5.51 -10.34
C ILE A 271 -13.00 -5.39 -9.94
N ALA A 272 -12.33 -6.55 -9.81
CA ALA A 272 -10.89 -6.63 -9.63
C ALA A 272 -10.22 -6.69 -11.00
N GLY A 273 -9.13 -5.95 -11.23
CA GLY A 273 -8.46 -5.90 -12.53
C GLY A 273 -6.99 -5.56 -12.52
N ASN A 274 -6.43 -5.34 -13.72
CA ASN A 274 -5.02 -5.04 -13.98
C ASN A 274 -4.70 -3.53 -14.11
N LEU A 275 -5.62 -2.65 -13.70
CA LEU A 275 -5.44 -1.20 -13.68
C LEU A 275 -5.60 -0.66 -12.24
N LEU A 276 -4.99 0.50 -11.95
CA LEU A 276 -5.06 1.14 -10.63
C LEU A 276 -6.51 1.32 -10.13
N GLN A 277 -7.38 1.84 -11.00
CA GLN A 277 -8.81 2.07 -10.72
C GLN A 277 -9.66 0.80 -10.57
N LEU A 278 -9.09 -0.36 -10.89
CA LEU A 278 -9.71 -1.68 -10.71
C LEU A 278 -9.04 -2.46 -9.56
N GLY A 279 -8.32 -1.75 -8.69
CA GLY A 279 -7.73 -2.29 -7.48
C GLY A 279 -6.29 -2.77 -7.59
N ASN A 280 -5.67 -2.76 -8.77
CA ASN A 280 -4.28 -3.20 -8.91
C ASN A 280 -3.31 -2.24 -8.25
N THR A 281 -2.28 -2.75 -7.58
CA THR A 281 -1.25 -1.91 -6.93
C THR A 281 0.12 -2.02 -7.61
N PHE A 282 0.23 -2.84 -8.66
CA PHE A 282 1.47 -3.16 -9.39
C PHE A 282 2.59 -3.70 -8.49
N ALA A 283 2.22 -4.19 -7.30
CA ALA A 283 3.11 -4.70 -6.28
C ALA A 283 2.75 -6.13 -5.89
N ASP A 284 3.71 -6.82 -5.26
CA ASP A 284 3.47 -8.07 -4.55
C ASP A 284 3.16 -7.74 -3.09
N LEU A 285 1.86 -7.73 -2.74
CA LEU A 285 1.36 -7.39 -1.42
C LEU A 285 1.33 -8.62 -0.50
N ARG A 286 0.80 -8.45 0.72
CA ARG A 286 0.72 -9.52 1.70
C ARG A 286 -0.05 -10.71 1.15
N GLY A 287 0.47 -11.91 1.41
CA GLY A 287 -0.11 -13.16 0.92
C GLY A 287 -0.02 -13.35 -0.60
N GLY A 288 0.73 -12.54 -1.35
CA GLY A 288 0.89 -12.69 -2.80
C GLY A 288 -0.24 -12.07 -3.63
N SER A 289 -1.07 -11.21 -3.03
CA SER A 289 -2.08 -10.41 -3.72
C SER A 289 -1.42 -9.26 -4.49
N SER A 290 -2.03 -8.82 -5.58
CA SER A 290 -1.68 -7.57 -6.26
C SER A 290 -2.84 -6.58 -6.29
N THR A 291 -3.93 -6.88 -5.58
CA THR A 291 -5.13 -6.04 -5.55
C THR A 291 -5.59 -5.73 -4.14
N VAL A 292 -6.24 -4.57 -3.97
CA VAL A 292 -6.87 -4.14 -2.71
C VAL A 292 -8.35 -3.86 -2.93
N ALA A 293 -9.20 -4.48 -2.12
CA ALA A 293 -10.66 -4.41 -2.26
C ALA A 293 -11.21 -2.97 -2.18
N ASP A 294 -10.57 -2.09 -1.41
CA ASP A 294 -10.98 -0.69 -1.26
C ASP A 294 -10.72 0.19 -2.49
N HIS A 295 -9.84 -0.26 -3.40
CA HIS A 295 -9.54 0.44 -4.66
C HIS A 295 -10.39 -0.10 -5.83
N MET A 296 -11.14 -1.17 -5.62
CA MET A 296 -11.97 -1.77 -6.67
C MET A 296 -13.24 -0.97 -6.87
N THR A 297 -13.59 -0.75 -8.13
CA THR A 297 -14.91 -0.22 -8.49
C THR A 297 -15.98 -1.29 -8.25
N TYR A 298 -17.17 -0.89 -7.82
CA TYR A 298 -18.30 -1.80 -7.59
C TYR A 298 -19.55 -1.40 -8.38
N LEU A 299 -20.38 -2.41 -8.66
CA LEU A 299 -21.66 -2.29 -9.34
C LEU A 299 -22.81 -2.20 -8.33
N SER A 300 -23.90 -1.56 -8.72
CA SER A 300 -25.09 -1.39 -7.89
C SER A 300 -26.08 -2.53 -8.15
N TYR A 301 -26.75 -3.01 -7.10
CA TYR A 301 -27.80 -4.03 -7.23
C TYR A 301 -29.03 -3.44 -7.93
N ALA A 302 -29.44 -4.06 -9.03
CA ALA A 302 -30.58 -3.64 -9.86
C ALA A 302 -31.85 -4.50 -9.63
N GLY A 303 -31.78 -5.52 -8.77
CA GLY A 303 -32.86 -6.47 -8.49
C GLY A 303 -32.74 -7.79 -9.25
N ASN A 304 -33.41 -8.84 -8.78
CA ASN A 304 -33.46 -10.16 -9.42
C ASN A 304 -32.07 -10.76 -9.75
N ASN A 305 -31.10 -10.61 -8.83
CA ASN A 305 -29.71 -11.06 -9.02
C ASN A 305 -28.98 -10.40 -10.20
N ILE A 306 -29.37 -9.18 -10.53
CA ILE A 306 -28.69 -8.37 -11.54
C ILE A 306 -28.00 -7.21 -10.85
N TYR A 307 -26.76 -6.95 -11.25
CA TYR A 307 -26.00 -5.77 -10.88
C TYR A 307 -25.70 -4.95 -12.13
N SER A 308 -25.67 -3.63 -12.00
CA SER A 308 -25.33 -2.75 -13.11
C SER A 308 -24.55 -1.52 -12.67
N GLY A 309 -23.83 -0.93 -13.62
CA GLY A 309 -23.03 0.26 -13.41
C GLY A 309 -22.31 0.69 -14.68
N THR A 310 -21.85 1.93 -14.71
CA THR A 310 -21.00 2.45 -15.78
C THR A 310 -19.67 2.84 -15.20
N ILE A 311 -18.59 2.29 -15.76
CA ILE A 311 -17.21 2.66 -15.42
C ILE A 311 -16.58 3.37 -16.61
N TYR A 312 -15.59 4.22 -16.35
CA TYR A 312 -14.86 4.92 -17.40
C TYR A 312 -13.48 4.30 -17.53
N LEU A 313 -13.18 3.76 -18.70
CA LEU A 313 -11.92 3.09 -18.99
C LEU A 313 -11.22 3.77 -20.18
N PRO A 314 -9.88 3.81 -20.22
CA PRO A 314 -9.17 4.40 -21.35
C PRO A 314 -9.37 3.58 -22.62
N ALA A 315 -9.69 4.24 -23.73
CA ALA A 315 -9.82 3.60 -25.04
C ALA A 315 -8.52 2.84 -25.41
N GLY A 316 -8.67 1.63 -25.94
CA GLY A 316 -7.55 0.77 -26.34
C GLY A 316 -6.81 0.08 -25.19
N ALA A 317 -7.17 0.35 -23.92
CA ALA A 317 -6.58 -0.36 -22.79
C ALA A 317 -6.93 -1.86 -22.83
N ASP A 318 -5.95 -2.70 -22.52
CA ASP A 318 -6.13 -4.14 -22.31
C ASP A 318 -6.51 -4.39 -20.85
N VAL A 319 -7.78 -4.72 -20.63
CA VAL A 319 -8.36 -4.87 -19.29
C VAL A 319 -8.59 -6.34 -19.01
N HIS A 320 -7.78 -6.87 -18.10
CA HIS A 320 -7.97 -8.19 -17.50
C HIS A 320 -8.71 -7.99 -16.18
N TYR A 321 -9.90 -8.56 -16.06
CA TYR A 321 -10.75 -8.31 -14.89
C TYR A 321 -11.57 -9.53 -14.48
N LYS A 322 -12.13 -9.45 -13.28
CA LYS A 322 -13.07 -10.45 -12.76
C LYS A 322 -14.04 -9.84 -11.77
N TYR A 323 -15.22 -10.44 -11.67
CA TYR A 323 -16.19 -10.10 -10.64
C TYR A 323 -15.87 -10.79 -9.31
N THR A 324 -16.11 -10.08 -8.21
CA THR A 324 -15.85 -10.62 -6.86
C THR A 324 -16.75 -10.00 -5.81
N LEU A 325 -17.08 -10.77 -4.77
CA LEU A 325 -17.72 -10.26 -3.54
C LEU A 325 -16.69 -9.94 -2.43
N GLY A 326 -15.41 -10.23 -2.69
CA GLY A 326 -14.27 -9.98 -1.80
C GLY A 326 -13.19 -9.21 -2.54
N ASP A 327 -12.10 -9.89 -2.92
CA ASP A 327 -10.98 -9.35 -3.69
C ASP A 327 -10.65 -10.22 -4.93
N GLY A 328 -9.47 -10.04 -5.52
CA GLY A 328 -9.01 -10.79 -6.68
C GLY A 328 -8.91 -12.31 -6.49
N LEU A 329 -8.86 -12.79 -5.24
CA LEU A 329 -8.71 -14.20 -4.85
C LEU A 329 -9.92 -14.71 -4.07
N TRP A 330 -10.27 -14.03 -2.98
CA TRP A 330 -11.35 -14.36 -2.07
C TRP A 330 -12.69 -13.96 -2.68
N ASN A 331 -13.60 -14.93 -2.78
CA ASN A 331 -14.91 -14.79 -3.44
C ASN A 331 -14.86 -14.30 -4.89
N ALA A 332 -13.72 -14.45 -5.56
CA ALA A 332 -13.60 -14.19 -6.99
C ALA A 332 -14.38 -15.22 -7.80
N GLU A 333 -14.93 -14.78 -8.94
CA GLU A 333 -15.72 -15.64 -9.82
C GLU A 333 -14.95 -16.84 -10.35
N ARG A 334 -15.69 -17.93 -10.55
CA ARG A 334 -15.14 -19.21 -11.01
C ARG A 334 -15.90 -19.74 -12.21
N ASN A 335 -15.19 -20.48 -13.05
CA ASN A 335 -15.78 -21.18 -14.19
C ASN A 335 -16.50 -22.47 -13.75
N GLY A 336 -17.05 -23.22 -14.72
CA GLY A 336 -17.78 -24.47 -14.45
C GLY A 336 -16.96 -25.58 -13.79
N ASP A 337 -15.63 -25.54 -13.94
CA ASP A 337 -14.71 -26.49 -13.32
C ASP A 337 -14.29 -26.08 -11.90
N GLY A 338 -14.77 -24.93 -11.42
CA GLY A 338 -14.40 -24.37 -10.12
C GLY A 338 -13.06 -23.64 -10.10
N ASN A 339 -12.42 -23.42 -11.25
CA ASN A 339 -11.20 -22.64 -11.38
C ASN A 339 -11.51 -21.14 -11.40
N LEU A 340 -10.57 -20.31 -10.94
CA LEU A 340 -10.70 -18.86 -11.04
C LEU A 340 -10.86 -18.45 -12.51
N SER A 341 -11.83 -17.58 -12.77
CA SER A 341 -12.06 -17.03 -14.11
C SER A 341 -11.42 -15.65 -14.21
N THR A 342 -10.89 -15.33 -15.38
CA THR A 342 -10.39 -13.99 -15.74
C THR A 342 -10.95 -13.64 -17.10
N ARG A 343 -11.59 -12.48 -17.17
CA ARG A 343 -12.15 -11.90 -18.39
C ARG A 343 -11.13 -10.96 -19.00
N GLN A 344 -11.22 -10.77 -20.30
CA GLN A 344 -10.35 -9.85 -21.04
C GLN A 344 -11.17 -8.98 -21.99
N MET A 345 -10.84 -7.70 -22.06
CA MET A 345 -11.44 -6.74 -22.98
C MET A 345 -10.40 -5.74 -23.46
N ILE A 346 -10.33 -5.52 -24.77
CA ILE A 346 -9.70 -4.32 -25.33
C ILE A 346 -10.77 -3.24 -25.41
N VAL A 347 -10.61 -2.17 -24.64
CA VAL A 347 -11.65 -1.13 -24.51
C VAL A 347 -11.92 -0.47 -25.87
N PRO A 348 -13.14 -0.56 -26.43
CA PRO A 348 -13.43 0.03 -27.73
C PRO A 348 -13.40 1.56 -27.70
N ALA A 349 -13.00 2.18 -28.80
CA ALA A 349 -12.81 3.64 -28.88
C ALA A 349 -14.07 4.49 -28.60
N ASN A 350 -15.27 3.91 -28.71
CA ASN A 350 -16.55 4.59 -28.47
C ASN A 350 -17.25 4.09 -27.19
N GLY A 351 -16.55 3.35 -26.32
CA GLY A 351 -17.14 2.67 -25.17
C GLY A 351 -17.81 1.34 -25.53
N ALA A 352 -18.44 0.71 -24.54
CA ALA A 352 -19.08 -0.60 -24.69
C ALA A 352 -20.30 -0.77 -23.78
N THR A 353 -21.25 -1.60 -24.21
CA THR A 353 -22.29 -2.18 -23.34
C THR A 353 -22.03 -3.67 -23.24
N VAL A 354 -21.88 -4.15 -22.01
CA VAL A 354 -21.40 -5.50 -21.70
C VAL A 354 -22.42 -6.17 -20.80
N GLU A 355 -22.99 -7.27 -21.28
CA GLU A 355 -23.90 -8.11 -20.50
C GLU A 355 -23.21 -9.45 -20.22
N GLU A 356 -23.08 -9.81 -18.95
CA GLU A 356 -22.30 -10.96 -18.52
C GLU A 356 -22.99 -11.73 -17.40
N ALA A 357 -22.61 -12.99 -17.22
CA ALA A 357 -23.06 -13.83 -16.12
C ALA A 357 -21.86 -14.36 -15.34
N VAL A 358 -21.94 -14.29 -14.02
CA VAL A 358 -21.08 -15.05 -13.13
C VAL A 358 -21.64 -16.46 -13.02
N TYR A 359 -20.78 -17.46 -13.27
CA TYR A 359 -21.20 -18.86 -13.23
C TYR A 359 -21.36 -19.36 -11.79
N GLN A 360 -20.32 -19.18 -10.95
CA GLN A 360 -20.39 -19.50 -9.53
C GLN A 360 -19.32 -18.76 -8.72
N TRP A 361 -19.53 -18.69 -7.40
CA TRP A 361 -18.55 -18.19 -6.43
C TRP A 361 -17.80 -19.31 -5.70
N GLN A 362 -18.45 -20.46 -5.54
CA GLN A 362 -17.98 -21.53 -4.67
C GLN A 362 -16.83 -22.32 -5.30
N SER A 363 -15.93 -22.81 -4.45
CA SER A 363 -14.89 -23.77 -4.84
C SER A 363 -15.19 -25.15 -4.24
N GLY A 364 -15.25 -26.18 -5.08
CA GLY A 364 -15.47 -27.55 -4.64
C GLY A 364 -16.87 -27.76 -4.05
N HIS A 365 -16.96 -28.65 -3.06
CA HIS A 365 -18.23 -29.08 -2.47
C HIS A 365 -18.53 -28.46 -1.09
N SER A 366 -17.65 -27.58 -0.60
CA SER A 366 -17.85 -26.95 0.70
C SER A 366 -18.90 -25.84 0.61
N ALA A 367 -19.79 -25.81 1.60
CA ALA A 367 -20.80 -24.78 1.71
C ALA A 367 -20.17 -23.46 2.18
N PRO A 368 -20.76 -22.30 1.81
CA PRO A 368 -20.28 -20.99 2.24
C PRO A 368 -20.28 -20.86 3.78
N ILE A 369 -19.37 -20.03 4.27
CA ILE A 369 -19.21 -19.73 5.69
C ILE A 369 -19.66 -18.30 5.93
N SER A 370 -20.66 -18.10 6.78
CA SER A 370 -21.14 -16.78 7.20
C SER A 370 -20.43 -16.36 8.48
N PHE A 371 -19.87 -15.16 8.48
CA PHE A 371 -19.30 -14.48 9.64
C PHE A 371 -20.21 -13.32 10.02
N GLU A 372 -20.71 -13.32 11.25
CA GLU A 372 -21.38 -12.18 11.87
C GLU A 372 -20.56 -11.77 13.09
N VAL A 373 -20.10 -10.52 13.10
CA VAL A 373 -19.33 -9.97 14.21
C VAL A 373 -20.09 -8.83 14.86
N THR A 374 -20.26 -8.92 16.17
CA THR A 374 -20.70 -7.80 17.00
C THR A 374 -19.46 -7.11 17.58
N VAL A 375 -19.39 -5.78 17.50
CA VAL A 375 -18.25 -5.02 18.03
C VAL A 375 -18.66 -4.23 19.26
N PRO A 376 -17.71 -3.78 20.10
CA PRO A 376 -18.05 -3.15 21.35
C PRO A 376 -18.48 -1.68 21.13
N PRO A 377 -19.30 -1.11 22.04
CA PRO A 377 -19.92 0.21 21.85
C PRO A 377 -18.95 1.35 21.54
N GLU A 378 -17.74 1.30 22.12
CA GLU A 378 -16.67 2.29 21.96
C GLU A 378 -16.07 2.35 20.54
N THR A 379 -16.44 1.42 19.65
CA THR A 379 -16.01 1.45 18.25
C THR A 379 -16.47 2.76 17.60
N PRO A 380 -15.58 3.59 17.05
CA PRO A 380 -15.94 4.92 16.56
C PRO A 380 -17.00 4.89 15.45
N ALA A 381 -17.93 5.84 15.48
CA ALA A 381 -18.88 6.02 14.39
C ALA A 381 -18.12 6.48 13.13
N GLY A 382 -18.30 5.77 12.02
CA GLY A 382 -17.61 6.04 10.75
C GLY A 382 -16.39 5.16 10.48
N GLU A 383 -15.92 4.36 11.45
CA GLU A 383 -14.92 3.33 11.16
C GLU A 383 -15.56 2.06 10.58
N HIS A 384 -14.88 1.50 9.58
CA HIS A 384 -15.29 0.27 8.92
C HIS A 384 -14.58 -0.94 9.52
N ILE A 385 -15.27 -2.07 9.60
CA ILE A 385 -14.73 -3.32 10.11
C ILE A 385 -14.32 -4.21 8.94
N TYR A 386 -13.15 -4.80 9.07
CA TYR A 386 -12.55 -5.65 8.06
C TYR A 386 -12.33 -7.05 8.62
N ILE A 387 -12.42 -8.04 7.74
CA ILE A 387 -11.96 -9.40 7.99
C ILE A 387 -10.69 -9.61 7.16
N GLN A 388 -9.67 -10.19 7.78
CA GLN A 388 -8.45 -10.59 7.08
C GLN A 388 -8.29 -12.09 7.18
N PHE A 389 -7.94 -12.73 6.06
CA PHE A 389 -7.73 -14.17 5.99
C PHE A 389 -6.25 -14.51 5.92
N LYS A 390 -5.91 -15.72 6.37
CA LYS A 390 -4.57 -16.28 6.31
C LYS A 390 -4.63 -17.74 5.91
N THR A 391 -3.75 -18.11 4.98
CA THR A 391 -3.54 -19.50 4.56
C THR A 391 -2.11 -19.91 4.92
N SER A 392 -1.12 -19.41 4.17
CA SER A 392 0.30 -19.42 4.54
C SER A 392 0.70 -18.13 5.26
N ASP A 393 0.28 -16.99 4.71
CA ASP A 393 0.49 -15.65 5.25
C ASP A 393 -0.85 -14.88 5.26
N TRP A 394 -0.90 -13.77 5.99
CA TRP A 394 -2.03 -12.84 5.97
C TRP A 394 -2.18 -12.24 4.57
N THR A 395 -3.40 -12.21 4.03
CA THR A 395 -3.71 -11.49 2.78
C THR A 395 -4.05 -10.03 3.07
N GLU A 396 -4.31 -9.21 2.06
CA GLU A 396 -4.91 -7.89 2.28
C GLU A 396 -6.31 -8.05 2.94
N PRO A 397 -6.71 -7.12 3.83
CA PRO A 397 -7.99 -7.19 4.53
C PRO A 397 -9.16 -6.81 3.62
N ILE A 398 -10.32 -7.42 3.86
CA ILE A 398 -11.53 -7.22 3.06
C ILE A 398 -12.59 -6.52 3.92
N PRO A 399 -13.22 -5.43 3.43
CA PRO A 399 -14.25 -4.72 4.18
C PRO A 399 -15.51 -5.57 4.35
N MET A 400 -16.01 -5.65 5.58
CA MET A 400 -17.27 -6.31 5.92
C MET A 400 -18.48 -5.39 5.71
N TRP A 401 -19.66 -5.98 5.61
CA TRP A 401 -20.91 -5.24 5.36
C TRP A 401 -21.61 -4.90 6.68
N SER A 402 -21.93 -3.63 6.90
CA SER A 402 -22.73 -3.24 8.07
C SER A 402 -24.18 -3.69 7.88
N VAL A 403 -24.71 -4.48 8.81
CA VAL A 403 -26.08 -5.02 8.76
C VAL A 403 -27.03 -4.24 9.66
N ARG A 404 -26.53 -3.85 10.83
CA ARG A 404 -27.20 -2.97 11.80
C ARG A 404 -26.15 -2.33 12.69
N ASP A 405 -26.56 -1.46 13.60
CA ASP A 405 -25.63 -0.82 14.52
C ASP A 405 -24.75 -1.86 15.25
N LYS A 406 -23.44 -1.63 15.21
CA LYS A 406 -22.39 -2.49 15.79
C LYS A 406 -22.38 -3.96 15.33
N VAL A 407 -23.02 -4.31 14.20
CA VAL A 407 -22.97 -5.67 13.65
C VAL A 407 -22.59 -5.66 12.18
N TRP A 408 -21.56 -6.43 11.83
CA TRP A 408 -21.08 -6.61 10.46
C TRP A 408 -21.13 -8.06 10.04
N LYS A 409 -21.30 -8.27 8.74
CA LYS A 409 -21.37 -9.59 8.13
C LYS A 409 -20.40 -9.71 6.95
N TYR A 410 -19.87 -10.91 6.78
CA TYR A 410 -19.15 -11.34 5.58
C TYR A 410 -19.50 -12.79 5.28
N ILE A 411 -19.62 -13.17 4.00
CA ILE A 411 -19.83 -14.56 3.61
C ILE A 411 -18.66 -15.00 2.73
N LEU A 412 -17.95 -16.04 3.16
CA LEU A 412 -16.86 -16.65 2.41
C LEU A 412 -17.39 -17.83 1.58
N TYR A 413 -17.34 -17.69 0.27
CA TYR A 413 -17.70 -18.71 -0.72
C TYR A 413 -16.49 -19.51 -1.21
N ALA A 414 -15.32 -18.86 -1.34
CA ALA A 414 -14.09 -19.50 -1.81
C ALA A 414 -12.84 -18.63 -1.54
N PRO A 415 -11.63 -19.22 -1.56
CA PRO A 415 -11.34 -20.66 -1.53
C PRO A 415 -11.74 -21.33 -0.20
N LEU A 416 -12.29 -22.55 -0.30
CA LEU A 416 -12.68 -23.43 0.81
C LEU A 416 -12.11 -24.85 0.62
N ASP A 417 -10.94 -24.96 0.01
CA ASP A 417 -10.22 -26.22 -0.25
C ASP A 417 -9.15 -26.53 0.82
N ARG A 418 -9.00 -25.66 1.82
CA ARG A 418 -7.96 -25.70 2.86
C ARG A 418 -8.44 -25.08 4.16
N SER A 419 -7.73 -25.33 5.26
CA SER A 419 -7.96 -24.57 6.50
C SER A 419 -7.63 -23.10 6.30
N VAL A 420 -8.49 -22.24 6.84
CA VAL A 420 -8.34 -20.79 6.76
C VAL A 420 -8.26 -20.25 8.19
N PHE A 421 -7.37 -19.29 8.41
CA PHE A 421 -7.32 -18.49 9.63
C PHE A 421 -7.89 -17.11 9.34
N TYR A 422 -8.46 -16.45 10.33
CA TYR A 422 -9.01 -15.10 10.16
C TYR A 422 -8.86 -14.23 11.42
N ARG A 423 -8.97 -12.92 11.23
CA ARG A 423 -9.06 -11.91 12.30
C ARG A 423 -9.91 -10.73 11.88
N TYR A 424 -10.33 -9.91 12.85
CA TYR A 424 -11.02 -8.66 12.60
C TYR A 424 -10.14 -7.47 12.96
N CYS A 425 -10.25 -6.39 12.20
CA CYS A 425 -9.57 -5.12 12.50
C CYS A 425 -10.40 -3.92 12.05
N ARG A 426 -10.07 -2.75 12.60
CA ARG A 426 -10.70 -1.46 12.22
C ARG A 426 -9.94 -0.79 11.07
N SER A 427 -10.65 -0.17 10.14
CA SER A 427 -10.11 0.67 9.06
C SER A 427 -9.01 0.00 8.21
N GLY A 428 -9.10 -1.33 8.04
CA GLY A 428 -8.13 -2.11 7.26
C GLY A 428 -6.73 -2.19 7.88
N GLN A 429 -6.51 -1.68 9.09
CA GLN A 429 -5.18 -1.65 9.72
C GLN A 429 -4.89 -2.90 10.57
N CYS A 430 -5.13 -4.07 9.99
CA CYS A 430 -4.84 -5.35 10.62
C CYS A 430 -3.34 -5.46 10.95
N GLY A 431 -3.02 -5.90 12.16
CA GLY A 431 -1.70 -5.81 12.78
C GLY A 431 -1.56 -4.65 13.78
N VAL A 432 -2.41 -3.61 13.67
CA VAL A 432 -2.37 -2.40 14.51
C VAL A 432 -3.69 -2.19 15.26
N THR A 433 -4.83 -2.37 14.58
CA THR A 433 -6.19 -2.12 15.10
C THR A 433 -7.01 -3.39 15.27
N ASP A 434 -6.33 -4.52 15.47
CA ASP A 434 -6.95 -5.84 15.59
C ASP A 434 -7.88 -5.93 16.81
N ASP A 435 -8.77 -6.90 16.78
CA ASP A 435 -9.36 -7.40 18.01
C ASP A 435 -8.25 -7.93 18.93
N GLU A 436 -8.33 -7.61 20.23
CA GLU A 436 -7.22 -7.85 21.18
C GLU A 436 -6.78 -9.33 21.24
N ALA A 437 -7.71 -10.26 20.98
CA ALA A 437 -7.44 -11.70 21.01
C ALA A 437 -6.56 -12.19 19.84
N THR A 438 -6.46 -11.42 18.76
CA THR A 438 -5.70 -11.80 17.55
C THR A 438 -4.74 -10.70 17.08
N ALA A 439 -4.29 -9.85 18.02
CA ALA A 439 -3.49 -8.68 17.73
C ALA A 439 -2.05 -8.96 17.29
N GLY A 440 -1.58 -8.17 16.31
CA GLY A 440 -0.21 -8.18 15.82
C GLY A 440 0.03 -9.11 14.64
N ASP A 441 1.08 -8.85 13.87
CA ASP A 441 1.36 -9.58 12.62
C ASP A 441 1.73 -11.07 12.86
N SER A 442 2.30 -11.41 14.02
CA SER A 442 2.64 -12.79 14.38
C SER A 442 1.47 -13.59 14.95
N ALA A 443 0.27 -13.02 15.05
CA ALA A 443 -0.90 -13.72 15.56
C ALA A 443 -1.26 -14.93 14.68
N PHE A 444 -1.73 -16.00 15.33
CA PHE A 444 -2.26 -17.18 14.63
C PHE A 444 -3.62 -16.90 14.00
N GLY A 445 -4.44 -16.02 14.61
CA GLY A 445 -5.82 -15.79 14.24
C GLY A 445 -6.78 -16.86 14.77
N ARG A 446 -8.05 -16.74 14.43
CA ARG A 446 -9.08 -17.76 14.66
C ARG A 446 -9.03 -18.77 13.51
N GLN A 447 -9.02 -20.06 13.79
CA GLN A 447 -9.01 -21.11 12.75
C GLN A 447 -10.44 -21.52 12.39
N ILE A 448 -10.67 -21.78 11.10
CA ILE A 448 -11.90 -22.41 10.61
C ILE A 448 -11.62 -23.57 9.66
N GLY A 449 -12.44 -24.63 9.78
CA GLY A 449 -12.45 -25.77 8.88
C GLY A 449 -13.52 -25.63 7.80
N THR A 450 -13.37 -26.39 6.72
CA THR A 450 -14.32 -26.42 5.60
C THR A 450 -15.32 -27.57 5.82
N ALA A 451 -16.59 -27.37 5.48
CA ALA A 451 -17.65 -28.35 5.69
C ALA A 451 -18.65 -28.39 4.52
N MET A 452 -19.32 -29.52 4.36
CA MET A 452 -20.39 -29.70 3.34
C MET A 452 -21.68 -28.97 3.71
N LEU A 453 -21.88 -28.68 5.00
CA LEU A 453 -23.01 -27.89 5.51
C LEU A 453 -22.52 -26.48 5.82
N GLY A 454 -23.38 -25.50 5.60
CA GLY A 454 -23.08 -24.09 5.88
C GLY A 454 -22.71 -23.90 7.36
N GLN A 455 -21.78 -22.99 7.60
CA GLN A 455 -21.33 -22.64 8.95
C GLN A 455 -21.69 -21.18 9.23
N ASP A 456 -22.37 -20.95 10.36
CA ASP A 456 -22.68 -19.61 10.86
C ASP A 456 -21.80 -19.30 12.06
N ILE A 457 -20.77 -18.50 11.82
CA ILE A 457 -19.84 -18.02 12.84
C ILE A 457 -20.39 -16.71 13.40
N ARG A 458 -20.61 -16.69 14.72
CA ARG A 458 -21.04 -15.49 15.45
C ARG A 458 -19.97 -15.12 16.46
N ASP A 459 -19.23 -14.08 16.14
CA ASP A 459 -18.15 -13.57 16.98
C ASP A 459 -18.58 -12.30 17.71
N ASN A 460 -17.92 -12.05 18.84
CA ASN A 460 -17.98 -10.80 19.55
C ASN A 460 -16.56 -10.27 19.75
N VAL A 461 -16.29 -9.06 19.30
CA VAL A 461 -15.06 -8.35 19.63
C VAL A 461 -15.26 -7.71 20.99
N SER A 462 -14.60 -8.26 22.00
CA SER A 462 -14.69 -7.71 23.36
C SER A 462 -14.06 -6.33 23.46
N ARG A 463 -12.90 -6.14 22.82
CA ARG A 463 -12.10 -4.91 22.80
C ARG A 463 -11.20 -4.86 21.56
N TRP A 464 -10.87 -3.64 21.16
CA TRP A 464 -9.88 -3.37 20.11
C TRP A 464 -8.52 -3.01 20.71
N MET A 465 -7.46 -3.41 20.04
CA MET A 465 -6.11 -2.95 20.38
C MET A 465 -6.04 -1.42 20.29
N TRP A 466 -5.40 -0.81 21.30
CA TRP A 466 -5.22 0.65 21.41
C TRP A 466 -6.50 1.48 21.39
N LEU A 467 -7.64 0.92 21.81
CA LEU A 467 -8.87 1.67 21.98
C LEU A 467 -9.48 1.40 23.35
N ARG A 468 -9.72 2.46 24.12
CA ARG A 468 -10.41 2.42 25.40
C ARG A 468 -11.45 3.52 25.44
N ASP A 469 -12.52 3.27 26.18
CA ASP A 469 -13.49 4.30 26.54
C ASP A 469 -12.82 5.28 27.51
N ASN A 470 -12.44 6.44 27.00
CA ASN A 470 -11.88 7.53 27.79
C ASN A 470 -12.82 8.72 27.67
N GLY A 471 -13.17 9.31 28.81
CA GLY A 471 -13.89 10.58 28.85
C GLY A 471 -13.05 11.72 28.24
N PRO A 472 -13.70 12.85 27.90
CA PRO A 472 -13.01 14.02 27.35
C PRO A 472 -11.91 14.51 28.30
N ALA A 473 -10.81 15.01 27.74
CA ALA A 473 -9.74 15.56 28.56
C ALA A 473 -10.23 16.76 29.39
N ALA A 474 -9.80 16.84 30.65
CA ALA A 474 -10.03 18.02 31.47
C ALA A 474 -9.14 19.17 30.96
N LEU A 475 -9.73 20.08 30.18
CA LEU A 475 -9.03 21.27 29.68
C LEU A 475 -9.01 22.35 30.76
N ALA A 476 -7.83 22.82 31.14
CA ALA A 476 -7.69 24.03 31.93
C ALA A 476 -7.97 25.26 31.03
N GLY A 477 -8.79 26.20 31.50
CA GLY A 477 -9.12 27.41 30.74
C GLY A 477 -7.91 28.36 30.63
N SER A 478 -7.06 28.17 29.62
CA SER A 478 -5.93 29.03 29.32
C SER A 478 -6.36 30.24 28.47
N SER A 479 -5.88 31.46 28.79
CA SER A 479 -6.15 32.64 27.96
C SER A 479 -5.30 32.60 26.68
N VAL A 480 -5.93 32.32 25.54
CA VAL A 480 -5.25 32.20 24.25
C VAL A 480 -5.35 33.50 23.46
N VAL A 481 -4.22 34.00 22.97
CA VAL A 481 -4.13 35.21 22.12
C VAL A 481 -4.30 34.82 20.66
N ARG A 482 -5.26 35.44 19.97
CA ARG A 482 -5.45 35.25 18.52
C ARG A 482 -4.17 35.61 17.77
N ARG A 483 -3.74 34.75 16.85
CA ARG A 483 -2.57 34.94 15.99
C ARG A 483 -2.96 35.65 14.69
N PRO A 484 -1.99 36.22 13.95
CA PRO A 484 -2.24 36.76 12.62
C PRO A 484 -2.75 35.69 11.64
N ASP A 485 -3.43 36.11 10.57
CA ASP A 485 -4.10 35.19 9.64
C ASP A 485 -3.13 34.25 8.88
N ASN A 486 -1.84 34.58 8.83
CA ASN A 486 -0.79 33.75 8.24
C ASN A 486 -0.17 32.74 9.22
N PHE A 487 -0.66 32.65 10.45
CA PHE A 487 -0.19 31.67 11.43
C PHE A 487 -0.56 30.25 11.00
N MET A 488 0.43 29.36 10.96
CA MET A 488 0.21 27.95 10.64
C MET A 488 -0.15 27.18 11.91
N ALA A 489 -1.37 26.67 11.99
CA ALA A 489 -1.82 25.72 12.99
C ALA A 489 -2.04 24.38 12.29
N GLY A 490 -0.98 23.58 12.20
CA GLY A 490 -0.89 22.43 11.30
C GLY A 490 -0.95 21.06 11.99
N VAL A 491 -1.29 20.05 11.21
CA VAL A 491 -1.12 18.62 11.55
C VAL A 491 -0.34 17.93 10.43
N GLU A 492 0.77 17.29 10.76
CA GLU A 492 1.61 16.50 9.86
C GLU A 492 1.28 15.01 9.97
N PHE A 493 0.93 14.40 8.84
CA PHE A 493 0.70 12.97 8.73
C PHE A 493 2.00 12.18 8.94
N SER A 494 1.91 11.01 9.56
CA SER A 494 3.03 10.07 9.56
C SER A 494 3.32 9.59 8.12
N PRO A 495 4.59 9.32 7.78
CA PRO A 495 4.96 8.85 6.43
C PRO A 495 4.61 7.36 6.19
N VAL A 496 3.68 6.80 6.98
CA VAL A 496 3.25 5.42 6.83
C VAL A 496 2.38 5.28 5.58
N TYR A 497 2.66 4.26 4.78
CA TYR A 497 1.85 3.94 3.63
C TYR A 497 1.64 2.44 3.47
N ARG A 498 0.38 2.11 3.16
CA ARG A 498 -0.09 0.86 2.57
C ARG A 498 -1.21 1.23 1.60
N PRO A 499 -1.44 0.48 0.52
CA PRO A 499 -2.44 0.87 -0.47
C PRO A 499 -3.85 1.05 0.12
N ASN A 500 -4.26 0.20 1.06
CA ASN A 500 -5.57 0.30 1.70
C ASN A 500 -5.78 1.54 2.61
N ILE A 501 -4.73 2.32 2.90
CA ILE A 501 -4.86 3.56 3.69
C ILE A 501 -5.68 4.62 2.94
N SER A 502 -5.68 4.62 1.60
CA SER A 502 -6.39 5.64 0.81
C SER A 502 -7.88 5.76 1.17
N ALA A 503 -8.53 4.65 1.57
CA ALA A 503 -9.93 4.62 2.00
C ALA A 503 -10.20 5.44 3.26
N SER A 504 -9.20 5.60 4.13
CA SER A 504 -9.30 6.34 5.39
C SER A 504 -8.98 7.84 5.27
N ILE A 505 -8.27 8.24 4.21
CA ILE A 505 -7.76 9.60 4.02
C ILE A 505 -8.86 10.67 4.04
N PRO A 506 -10.03 10.50 3.36
CA PRO A 506 -11.10 11.51 3.42
C PRO A 506 -11.54 11.81 4.85
N GLN A 507 -11.77 10.78 5.67
CA GLN A 507 -12.18 10.95 7.07
C GLN A 507 -11.05 11.54 7.91
N ALA A 508 -9.80 11.12 7.69
CA ALA A 508 -8.65 11.66 8.40
C ALA A 508 -8.48 13.17 8.19
N ILE A 509 -8.66 13.66 6.96
CA ILE A 509 -8.60 15.09 6.66
C ILE A 509 -9.77 15.85 7.32
N GLN A 510 -10.97 15.28 7.34
CA GLN A 510 -12.10 15.85 8.08
C GLN A 510 -11.80 15.93 9.58
N ASN A 511 -11.19 14.90 10.16
CA ASN A 511 -10.78 14.89 11.56
C ASN A 511 -9.75 15.98 11.84
N VAL A 512 -8.76 16.18 10.96
CA VAL A 512 -7.78 17.27 11.07
C VAL A 512 -8.44 18.65 10.98
N GLN A 513 -9.39 18.84 10.06
CA GLN A 513 -10.16 20.08 9.99
C GLN A 513 -10.96 20.30 11.28
N ALA A 514 -11.57 19.23 11.83
CA ALA A 514 -12.36 19.29 13.06
C ALA A 514 -11.52 19.67 14.29
N LEU A 515 -10.21 19.39 14.30
CA LEU A 515 -9.24 19.90 15.29
C LEU A 515 -9.01 21.42 15.18
N GLY A 516 -9.66 22.12 14.25
CA GLY A 516 -9.46 23.54 14.00
C GLY A 516 -8.13 23.86 13.31
N SER A 517 -7.50 22.87 12.67
CA SER A 517 -6.29 23.09 11.88
C SER A 517 -6.61 23.86 10.59
N ASN A 518 -5.70 24.75 10.17
CA ASN A 518 -5.76 25.40 8.86
C ASN A 518 -4.71 24.83 7.87
N TRP A 519 -3.88 23.88 8.30
CA TRP A 519 -2.85 23.25 7.49
C TRP A 519 -2.79 21.74 7.70
N THR A 520 -2.78 20.96 6.63
CA THR A 520 -2.38 19.55 6.67
C THR A 520 -1.05 19.39 5.95
N ILE A 521 -0.07 18.76 6.61
CA ILE A 521 1.21 18.43 5.99
C ILE A 521 1.18 16.95 5.61
N VAL A 522 1.15 16.67 4.31
CA VAL A 522 1.19 15.31 3.76
C VAL A 522 2.64 14.87 3.57
N THR A 523 2.96 13.61 3.86
CA THR A 523 4.33 13.10 3.91
C THR A 523 4.54 11.93 2.95
N PRO A 524 4.39 12.14 1.62
CA PRO A 524 4.59 11.08 0.64
C PRO A 524 6.04 10.59 0.66
N THR A 525 6.29 9.37 0.18
CA THR A 525 7.59 8.73 0.29
C THR A 525 8.17 8.28 -1.04
N TRP A 526 9.49 8.21 -1.12
CA TRP A 526 10.22 7.39 -2.11
C TRP A 526 11.06 6.36 -1.36
N THR A 527 11.19 5.15 -1.91
CA THR A 527 11.95 4.08 -1.29
C THR A 527 13.40 4.06 -1.78
N ILE A 528 14.35 4.00 -0.83
CA ILE A 528 15.73 3.65 -1.13
C ILE A 528 15.79 2.13 -1.24
N GLN A 529 15.80 1.66 -2.48
CA GLN A 529 15.80 0.23 -2.73
C GLN A 529 17.21 -0.34 -2.55
N SER A 530 18.26 0.37 -2.94
CA SER A 530 19.67 -0.06 -2.88
C SER A 530 20.59 1.09 -2.53
N VAL A 531 21.70 0.81 -1.83
CA VAL A 531 22.75 1.80 -1.50
C VAL A 531 23.90 1.78 -2.51
N ASN A 532 24.19 0.61 -3.10
CA ASN A 532 25.23 0.45 -4.11
C ASN A 532 24.81 -0.60 -5.17
N PRO A 533 24.53 -0.20 -6.43
CA PRO A 533 24.32 1.19 -6.86
C PRO A 533 23.14 1.83 -6.11
N LEU A 534 23.12 3.16 -5.97
CA LEU A 534 22.01 3.87 -5.35
C LEU A 534 20.76 3.77 -6.24
N LEU A 535 19.69 3.21 -5.70
CA LEU A 535 18.36 3.20 -6.32
C LEU A 535 17.39 3.88 -5.36
N PHE A 536 16.92 5.06 -5.74
CA PHE A 536 16.03 5.89 -4.94
C PHE A 536 14.90 6.44 -5.83
N GLY A 537 13.68 5.99 -5.59
CA GLY A 537 12.52 6.28 -6.43
C GLY A 537 11.25 5.70 -5.84
N PRO A 538 10.07 6.03 -6.40
CA PRO A 538 8.81 5.51 -5.87
C PRO A 538 8.68 4.02 -6.20
N GLN A 539 8.23 3.25 -5.22
CA GLN A 539 8.00 1.82 -5.32
C GLN A 539 6.50 1.52 -5.15
N PRO A 540 5.81 0.98 -6.18
CA PRO A 540 4.43 0.57 -6.06
C PRO A 540 4.19 -0.34 -4.85
N GLY A 541 3.06 -0.14 -4.16
CA GLY A 541 2.70 -0.85 -2.93
C GLY A 541 3.43 -0.41 -1.66
N ALA A 542 4.58 0.27 -1.78
CA ALA A 542 5.38 0.76 -0.66
C ALA A 542 5.36 2.28 -0.51
N ASP A 543 5.12 3.02 -1.59
CA ASP A 543 5.05 4.46 -1.63
C ASP A 543 3.72 4.92 -2.24
N PRO A 544 3.10 6.03 -1.77
CA PRO A 544 1.97 6.63 -2.45
C PRO A 544 2.41 7.17 -3.81
N LEU A 545 1.70 6.77 -4.86
CA LEU A 545 2.00 7.20 -6.22
C LEU A 545 1.54 8.65 -6.48
N TRP A 546 1.88 9.17 -7.66
CA TRP A 546 1.61 10.56 -8.05
C TRP A 546 0.11 10.91 -7.93
N ASN A 547 -0.74 10.03 -8.43
CA ASN A 547 -2.19 10.20 -8.45
C ASN A 547 -2.79 10.19 -7.04
N GLU A 548 -2.38 9.25 -6.17
CA GLU A 548 -2.85 9.15 -4.78
C GLU A 548 -2.46 10.38 -3.96
N THR A 549 -1.23 10.86 -4.13
CA THR A 549 -0.74 12.07 -3.44
C THR A 549 -1.51 13.30 -3.92
N THR A 550 -1.73 13.45 -5.23
CA THR A 550 -2.50 14.56 -5.82
C THR A 550 -3.96 14.54 -5.36
N LEU A 551 -4.58 13.35 -5.26
CA LEU A 551 -5.93 13.18 -4.73
C LEU A 551 -6.01 13.61 -3.26
N THR A 552 -5.05 13.20 -2.44
CA THR A 552 -4.99 13.58 -1.01
C THR A 552 -4.91 15.10 -0.85
N ILE A 553 -4.06 15.78 -1.63
CA ILE A 553 -3.96 17.25 -1.63
C ILE A 553 -5.30 17.87 -2.03
N SER A 554 -5.92 17.36 -3.10
CA SER A 554 -7.20 17.88 -3.61
C SER A 554 -8.33 17.75 -2.58
N LEU A 555 -8.40 16.64 -1.85
CA LEU A 555 -9.37 16.43 -0.76
C LEU A 555 -9.18 17.43 0.38
N ALA A 556 -7.94 17.71 0.79
CA ALA A 556 -7.66 18.71 1.82
C ALA A 556 -8.00 20.13 1.36
N ARG A 557 -7.69 20.47 0.10
CA ARG A 557 -8.07 21.76 -0.50
C ARG A 557 -9.59 21.93 -0.56
N ALA A 558 -10.34 20.87 -0.87
CA ALA A 558 -11.80 20.90 -0.89
C ALA A 558 -12.43 21.20 0.50
N LEU A 559 -11.69 20.92 1.58
CA LEU A 559 -12.07 21.27 2.95
C LEU A 559 -11.46 22.60 3.43
N ASN A 560 -10.98 23.43 2.50
CA ASN A 560 -10.35 24.74 2.75
C ASN A 560 -9.09 24.69 3.63
N LEU A 561 -8.43 23.53 3.72
CA LEU A 561 -7.13 23.42 4.37
C LEU A 561 -6.03 23.86 3.42
N ASN A 562 -5.03 24.57 3.94
CA ASN A 562 -3.76 24.68 3.24
C ASN A 562 -3.01 23.34 3.32
N VAL A 563 -2.22 23.04 2.31
CA VAL A 563 -1.50 21.77 2.21
C VAL A 563 -0.02 22.03 2.08
N GLY A 564 0.75 21.44 2.99
CA GLY A 564 2.20 21.31 2.86
C GLY A 564 2.56 19.92 2.37
N VAL A 565 3.52 19.78 1.46
CA VAL A 565 4.10 18.48 1.08
C VAL A 565 5.45 18.37 1.76
N PHE A 566 5.66 17.36 2.60
CA PHE A 566 6.94 17.09 3.26
C PHE A 566 7.43 15.68 2.91
N PRO A 567 7.99 15.48 1.71
CA PRO A 567 8.33 14.15 1.25
C PRO A 567 9.45 13.53 2.09
N GLN A 568 9.35 12.24 2.40
CA GLN A 568 10.33 11.50 3.22
C GLN A 568 10.97 10.34 2.44
N PRO A 569 12.25 10.03 2.64
CA PRO A 569 12.81 8.77 2.17
C PRO A 569 12.34 7.61 3.07
N ARG A 570 11.96 6.50 2.44
CA ARG A 570 11.76 5.22 3.11
C ARG A 570 13.06 4.41 3.02
N PHE A 571 13.70 4.23 4.17
CA PHE A 571 14.95 3.45 4.27
C PHE A 571 14.65 1.95 4.32
N PRO A 572 15.52 1.11 3.71
CA PRO A 572 15.34 -0.33 3.76
C PRO A 572 15.53 -0.83 5.19
N ALA A 573 14.73 -1.82 5.59
CA ALA A 573 14.93 -2.54 6.85
C ALA A 573 16.20 -3.40 6.71
N SER A 574 17.35 -2.87 7.13
CA SER A 574 18.65 -3.50 6.88
C SER A 574 19.29 -4.18 8.09
N SER A 575 18.64 -4.13 9.27
CA SER A 575 19.24 -4.68 10.49
C SER A 575 18.25 -5.44 11.36
N THR A 576 18.69 -6.59 11.86
CA THR A 576 18.12 -7.25 13.05
C THR A 576 18.47 -6.48 14.33
N ASP A 577 19.45 -5.58 14.25
CA ASP A 577 19.77 -4.61 15.28
C ASP A 577 18.70 -3.49 15.30
N THR A 578 17.87 -3.50 16.34
CA THR A 578 16.81 -2.51 16.61
C THR A 578 17.32 -1.28 17.37
N SER A 579 18.62 -1.24 17.68
CA SER A 579 19.27 -0.16 18.43
C SER A 579 19.77 0.98 17.53
N THR A 580 19.97 0.70 16.24
CA THR A 580 20.40 1.65 15.21
C THR A 580 19.22 2.05 14.31
N SER A 581 19.03 3.35 14.03
CA SER A 581 17.96 3.77 13.11
C SER A 581 18.24 3.32 11.67
N LEU A 582 17.20 3.11 10.88
CA LEU A 582 17.35 2.69 9.48
C LEU A 582 18.15 3.69 8.64
N SER A 583 17.97 4.99 8.89
CA SER A 583 18.77 6.04 8.25
C SER A 583 20.24 5.98 8.66
N ALA A 584 20.53 5.67 9.92
CA ALA A 584 21.90 5.51 10.40
C ALA A 584 22.58 4.31 9.75
N SER A 585 21.89 3.16 9.68
CA SER A 585 22.36 1.96 8.98
C SER A 585 22.63 2.22 7.50
N TYR A 586 21.73 2.96 6.83
CA TYR A 586 21.91 3.39 5.43
C TYR A 586 23.20 4.18 5.26
N TRP A 587 23.38 5.23 6.07
CA TRP A 587 24.56 6.09 5.95
C TRP A 587 25.83 5.32 6.24
N MET A 588 25.88 4.54 7.33
CA MET A 588 27.06 3.74 7.69
C MET A 588 27.45 2.74 6.59
N GLY A 589 26.47 2.12 5.92
CA GLY A 589 26.69 1.17 4.83
C GLY A 589 27.01 1.79 3.46
N ALA A 590 26.94 3.11 3.31
CA ALA A 590 27.16 3.78 2.03
C ALA A 590 28.66 3.90 1.65
N THR A 591 28.96 3.77 0.35
CA THR A 591 30.31 3.90 -0.20
C THR A 591 30.89 5.30 -0.03
N ARG A 592 30.09 6.34 -0.33
CA ARG A 592 30.43 7.77 -0.11
C ARG A 592 31.75 8.23 -0.77
N ASP A 593 32.15 7.61 -1.87
CA ASP A 593 33.19 8.17 -2.75
C ASP A 593 32.63 9.33 -3.60
N ALA A 594 33.49 10.00 -4.37
CA ALA A 594 33.09 11.17 -5.16
C ALA A 594 31.99 10.86 -6.19
N VAL A 595 32.02 9.66 -6.79
CA VAL A 595 31.03 9.23 -7.79
C VAL A 595 29.70 8.95 -7.10
N TRP A 596 29.72 8.27 -5.96
CA TRP A 596 28.54 7.98 -5.16
C TRP A 596 27.85 9.26 -4.71
N TRP A 597 28.60 10.26 -4.24
CA TRP A 597 28.03 11.56 -3.84
C TRP A 597 27.37 12.30 -5.00
N GLN A 598 27.98 12.29 -6.19
CA GLN A 598 27.35 12.88 -7.37
C GLN A 598 26.00 12.21 -7.66
N ILE A 599 25.97 10.87 -7.68
CA ILE A 599 24.75 10.08 -7.89
C ILE A 599 23.72 10.38 -6.78
N TRP A 600 24.15 10.51 -5.53
CA TRP A 600 23.27 10.81 -4.40
C TRP A 600 22.59 12.18 -4.56
N PHE A 601 23.36 13.24 -4.85
CA PHE A 601 22.81 14.57 -5.07
C PHE A 601 21.89 14.62 -6.31
N ASP A 602 22.22 13.89 -7.38
CA ASP A 602 21.38 13.80 -8.57
C ASP A 602 20.05 13.07 -8.33
N ASN A 603 20.03 12.07 -7.44
CA ASN A 603 18.80 11.38 -7.01
C ASN A 603 17.99 12.25 -6.04
N TYR A 604 18.64 12.94 -5.08
CA TYR A 604 17.93 13.86 -4.19
C TYR A 604 17.33 15.04 -4.97
N ARG A 605 18.05 15.58 -5.97
CA ARG A 605 17.52 16.61 -6.87
C ARG A 605 16.25 16.13 -7.57
N ALA A 606 16.27 14.92 -8.15
CA ALA A 606 15.09 14.34 -8.79
C ALA A 606 13.90 14.18 -7.82
N PHE A 607 14.18 13.71 -6.59
CA PHE A 607 13.19 13.62 -5.52
C PHE A 607 12.58 14.98 -5.16
N ALA A 608 13.40 16.01 -4.98
CA ALA A 608 12.95 17.36 -4.63
C ALA A 608 12.12 18.00 -5.75
N LEU A 609 12.57 17.87 -7.01
CA LEU A 609 11.83 18.39 -8.18
C LEU A 609 10.50 17.66 -8.40
N ASN A 610 10.48 16.34 -8.20
CA ASN A 610 9.25 15.55 -8.27
C ASN A 610 8.15 16.11 -7.38
N TYR A 611 8.46 16.40 -6.13
CA TYR A 611 7.48 16.93 -5.20
C TYR A 611 7.25 18.44 -5.34
N ALA A 612 8.18 19.20 -5.93
CA ALA A 612 7.96 20.59 -6.33
C ALA A 612 6.91 20.69 -7.44
N ASP A 613 7.06 19.90 -8.51
CA ASP A 613 6.12 19.84 -9.62
C ASP A 613 4.76 19.29 -9.18
N LEU A 614 4.75 18.24 -8.34
CA LEU A 614 3.52 17.70 -7.77
C LEU A 614 2.78 18.75 -6.94
N ALA A 615 3.49 19.43 -6.03
CA ALA A 615 2.91 20.48 -5.19
C ALA A 615 2.38 21.64 -6.04
N GLN A 616 3.10 22.03 -7.11
CA GLN A 616 2.68 23.08 -8.03
C GLN A 616 1.42 22.68 -8.82
N GLN A 617 1.37 21.46 -9.34
CA GLN A 617 0.25 20.95 -10.13
C GLN A 617 -1.00 20.73 -9.26
N ALA A 618 -0.83 20.20 -8.05
CA ALA A 618 -1.91 19.93 -7.11
C ALA A 618 -2.35 21.16 -6.30
N ASN A 619 -1.75 22.34 -6.56
CA ASN A 619 -2.04 23.59 -5.88
C ASN A 619 -1.87 23.51 -4.35
N ALA A 620 -0.78 22.87 -3.91
CA ALA A 620 -0.34 22.89 -2.51
C ALA A 620 0.31 24.25 -2.18
N GLN A 621 0.24 24.64 -0.91
CA GLN A 621 0.69 25.96 -0.44
C GLN A 621 2.12 25.95 0.08
N GLY A 622 2.65 24.79 0.48
CA GLY A 622 4.02 24.65 0.97
C GLY A 622 4.69 23.35 0.52
N LEU A 623 6.02 23.40 0.45
CA LEU A 623 6.92 22.27 0.27
C LEU A 623 7.99 22.34 1.37
N VAL A 624 8.10 21.29 2.16
CA VAL A 624 9.12 21.15 3.20
C VAL A 624 10.20 20.21 2.69
N LEU A 625 11.46 20.63 2.71
CA LEU A 625 12.61 19.80 2.32
C LEU A 625 13.57 19.62 3.50
N GLY A 626 14.38 18.57 3.47
CA GLY A 626 15.35 18.28 4.53
C GLY A 626 14.80 17.31 5.57
N GLY A 627 15.16 17.52 6.83
CA GLY A 627 14.93 16.59 7.93
C GLY A 627 16.24 16.20 8.61
N ASP A 628 16.15 15.49 9.73
CA ASP A 628 17.33 15.02 10.47
C ASP A 628 18.09 13.90 9.74
N TRP A 629 17.39 13.07 8.97
CA TRP A 629 17.98 11.99 8.17
C TRP A 629 19.00 12.46 7.13
N VAL A 630 18.93 13.72 6.69
CA VAL A 630 19.80 14.28 5.64
C VAL A 630 21.10 14.85 6.19
N ALA A 631 21.26 14.91 7.52
CA ALA A 631 22.40 15.56 8.19
C ALA A 631 23.78 15.16 7.63
N PRO A 632 24.07 13.89 7.30
CA PRO A 632 25.36 13.51 6.71
C PRO A 632 25.65 14.13 5.34
N ALA A 633 24.64 14.59 4.60
CA ALA A 633 24.79 15.24 3.30
C ALA A 633 24.81 16.78 3.36
N LEU A 634 24.75 17.37 4.56
CA LEU A 634 24.88 18.81 4.76
C LEU A 634 26.36 19.24 4.77
N PRO A 635 26.67 20.53 4.57
CA PRO A 635 28.04 21.03 4.71
C PRO A 635 28.64 20.65 6.08
N ASN A 636 29.86 20.10 6.08
CA ASN A 636 30.52 19.54 7.27
C ASN A 636 29.74 18.41 7.96
N GLY A 637 28.91 17.69 7.20
CA GLY A 637 28.07 16.61 7.71
C GLY A 637 28.87 15.53 8.45
N THR A 638 28.28 15.03 9.53
CA THR A 638 28.81 13.92 10.31
C THR A 638 27.89 12.71 10.19
N LEU A 639 28.49 11.53 10.27
CA LEU A 639 27.79 10.27 10.40
C LEU A 639 27.17 10.13 11.79
N PRO A 640 26.23 9.18 11.97
CA PRO A 640 25.67 8.87 13.29
C PRO A 640 26.72 8.51 14.37
N ASP A 641 27.89 8.00 13.97
CA ASP A 641 29.01 7.69 14.87
C ASP A 641 29.93 8.88 15.16
N GLY A 642 29.58 10.08 14.68
CA GLY A 642 30.31 11.33 14.88
C GLY A 642 31.47 11.56 13.91
N LYS A 643 31.82 10.59 13.05
CA LYS A 643 32.89 10.79 12.06
C LYS A 643 32.42 11.70 10.92
N PRO A 644 33.32 12.40 10.22
CA PRO A 644 32.97 13.12 9.00
C PRO A 644 32.32 12.19 7.96
N SER A 645 31.27 12.65 7.29
CA SER A 645 30.56 11.85 6.28
C SER A 645 31.32 11.69 4.98
N GLY A 646 32.35 12.52 4.75
CA GLY A 646 33.04 12.62 3.47
C GLY A 646 32.24 13.34 2.39
N VAL A 647 31.18 14.07 2.78
CA VAL A 647 30.41 14.92 1.86
C VAL A 647 31.33 15.91 1.11
N PRO A 648 31.09 16.15 -0.19
CA PRO A 648 31.89 17.08 -0.97
C PRO A 648 31.99 18.47 -0.35
N THR A 649 33.14 19.14 -0.50
CA THR A 649 33.36 20.49 0.03
C THR A 649 32.47 21.56 -0.62
N ASP A 650 31.95 21.29 -1.82
CA ASP A 650 30.99 22.13 -2.55
C ASP A 650 29.51 21.81 -2.22
N ALA A 651 29.24 21.03 -1.15
CA ALA A 651 27.88 20.63 -0.77
C ALA A 651 26.92 21.82 -0.60
N ASP A 652 27.37 22.94 -0.02
CA ASP A 652 26.51 24.12 0.14
C ASP A 652 26.06 24.65 -1.22
N THR A 653 26.97 24.74 -2.20
CA THR A 653 26.63 25.14 -3.57
C THR A 653 25.68 24.16 -4.24
N ARG A 654 25.85 22.85 -4.03
CA ARG A 654 24.92 21.81 -4.55
C ARG A 654 23.52 21.99 -3.99
N TRP A 655 23.40 22.23 -2.68
CA TRP A 655 22.11 22.52 -2.04
C TRP A 655 21.48 23.80 -2.57
N GLN A 656 22.24 24.87 -2.74
CA GLN A 656 21.75 26.12 -3.33
C GLN A 656 21.20 25.90 -4.76
N VAL A 657 21.90 25.11 -5.59
CA VAL A 657 21.42 24.77 -6.94
C VAL A 657 20.08 24.03 -6.85
N ILE A 658 19.98 23.00 -6.01
CA ILE A 658 18.75 22.22 -5.85
C ILE A 658 17.59 23.12 -5.38
N ILE A 659 17.79 23.97 -4.37
CA ILE A 659 16.75 24.86 -3.85
C ILE A 659 16.31 25.89 -4.89
N ASN A 660 17.24 26.45 -5.68
CA ASN A 660 16.90 27.38 -6.75
C ASN A 660 16.09 26.72 -7.87
N GLU A 661 16.41 25.46 -8.21
CA GLU A 661 15.60 24.72 -9.17
C GLU A 661 14.23 24.37 -8.62
N VAL A 662 14.12 23.92 -7.37
CA VAL A 662 12.82 23.72 -6.70
C VAL A 662 11.98 25.00 -6.75
N ARG A 663 12.60 26.17 -6.52
CA ARG A 663 11.93 27.47 -6.63
C ARG A 663 11.44 27.78 -8.05
N ALA A 664 12.15 27.33 -9.09
CA ALA A 664 11.71 27.49 -10.47
C ALA A 664 10.47 26.64 -10.81
N HIS A 665 10.33 25.50 -10.12
CA HIS A 665 9.22 24.55 -10.29
C HIS A 665 8.03 24.83 -9.36
N PHE A 666 8.25 25.45 -8.19
CA PHE A 666 7.21 25.68 -7.18
C PHE A 666 7.17 27.11 -6.64
N ARG A 667 5.99 27.73 -6.75
CA ARG A 667 5.75 29.13 -6.34
C ARG A 667 5.26 29.30 -4.90
N GLY A 668 4.86 28.22 -4.22
CA GLY A 668 4.42 28.27 -2.81
C GLY A 668 5.58 28.39 -1.82
N GLN A 669 5.30 28.22 -0.53
CA GLN A 669 6.32 28.36 0.51
C GLN A 669 7.32 27.19 0.49
N ILE A 670 8.62 27.45 0.40
CA ILE A 670 9.67 26.44 0.55
C ILE A 670 10.25 26.55 1.96
N LEU A 671 10.04 25.52 2.77
CA LEU A 671 10.55 25.45 4.14
C LEU A 671 11.69 24.43 4.24
N TRP A 672 12.69 24.72 5.07
CA TRP A 672 13.74 23.77 5.40
C TRP A 672 13.49 23.11 6.76
N ALA A 673 13.33 21.79 6.77
CA ALA A 673 13.23 21.00 7.98
C ALA A 673 14.61 20.71 8.58
N MET A 674 14.76 21.00 9.87
CA MET A 674 15.97 20.68 10.62
C MET A 674 15.65 20.34 12.07
N PRO A 675 16.39 19.42 12.71
CA PRO A 675 16.21 19.12 14.12
C PRO A 675 16.64 20.28 15.00
N TYR A 676 15.90 20.50 16.09
CA TYR A 676 16.35 21.36 17.18
C TYR A 676 17.55 20.71 17.89
N SER A 677 18.58 21.53 18.14
CA SER A 677 19.76 21.15 18.90
C SER A 677 20.09 22.29 19.88
N PRO A 678 20.25 22.01 21.19
CA PRO A 678 20.69 23.01 22.15
C PRO A 678 22.13 23.46 21.86
N ALA A 679 22.36 24.78 21.83
CA ALA A 679 23.65 25.46 21.65
C ALA A 679 24.29 25.36 20.25
N GLY A 680 24.94 26.46 19.82
CA GLY A 680 25.89 26.44 18.69
C GLY A 680 25.33 26.11 17.31
N MET A 681 24.04 26.32 17.07
CA MET A 681 23.38 25.94 15.80
C MET A 681 24.04 26.61 14.59
N SER A 682 24.91 25.87 13.91
CA SER A 682 25.44 26.25 12.60
C SER A 682 24.38 25.90 11.56
N THR A 683 23.81 26.92 10.93
CA THR A 683 22.89 26.74 9.82
C THR A 683 23.67 26.78 8.50
N PRO A 684 23.42 25.83 7.57
CA PRO A 684 23.97 25.94 6.22
C PRO A 684 23.57 27.26 5.56
N ALA A 685 24.47 27.85 4.76
CA ALA A 685 24.25 29.18 4.17
C ALA A 685 23.07 29.18 3.18
N PHE A 686 22.81 28.05 2.52
CA PHE A 686 21.68 27.88 1.62
C PHE A 686 20.30 28.09 2.28
N ILE A 687 20.19 28.00 3.62
CA ILE A 687 18.92 28.26 4.34
C ILE A 687 18.41 29.69 4.08
N SER A 688 19.31 30.63 3.76
CA SER A 688 18.91 31.98 3.35
C SER A 688 18.00 32.02 2.11
N GLN A 689 18.04 31.00 1.24
CA GLN A 689 17.23 30.87 0.02
C GLN A 689 15.84 30.26 0.28
N THR A 690 15.56 29.73 1.47
CA THR A 690 14.24 29.21 1.82
C THR A 690 13.36 30.32 2.41
N ASP A 691 12.05 30.10 2.45
CA ASP A 691 11.09 31.07 2.99
C ASP A 691 10.97 31.00 4.50
N GLY A 692 11.39 29.89 5.12
CA GLY A 692 11.29 29.66 6.54
C GLY A 692 11.94 28.36 6.99
N VAL A 693 11.94 28.15 8.30
CA VAL A 693 12.46 26.95 8.95
C VAL A 693 11.31 26.15 9.56
N TYR A 694 11.27 24.87 9.24
CA TYR A 694 10.37 23.88 9.84
C TYR A 694 11.15 23.12 10.93
N LEU A 695 11.14 23.66 12.15
CA LEU A 695 12.03 23.22 13.22
C LEU A 695 11.45 21.98 13.92
N LEU A 696 12.11 20.84 13.77
CA LEU A 696 11.68 19.57 14.34
C LEU A 696 12.08 19.50 15.81
N ILE A 697 11.10 19.46 16.70
CA ILE A 697 11.33 19.45 18.16
C ILE A 697 10.74 18.16 18.74
N ALA A 698 11.60 17.42 19.41
CA ALA A 698 11.27 16.30 20.28
C ALA A 698 12.21 16.34 21.49
N GLY A 699 11.72 15.98 22.68
CA GLY A 699 12.51 16.00 23.91
C GLY A 699 12.80 17.41 24.46
N ASN A 700 13.95 17.57 25.12
CA ASN A 700 14.47 18.84 25.68
C ASN A 700 13.57 19.54 26.72
N LEU A 701 12.62 18.83 27.34
CA LEU A 701 11.77 19.40 28.40
C LEU A 701 12.16 18.92 29.79
N SER A 702 12.53 17.65 29.93
CA SER A 702 13.07 17.10 31.19
C SER A 702 13.60 15.69 30.98
N GLU A 703 14.73 15.37 31.62
CA GLU A 703 15.28 14.02 31.71
C GLU A 703 14.57 13.16 32.78
N ASN A 704 13.70 13.76 33.62
CA ASN A 704 12.81 13.01 34.50
C ASN A 704 11.76 12.28 33.66
N PRO A 705 11.58 10.94 33.81
CA PRO A 705 10.59 10.19 33.05
C PRO A 705 9.12 10.62 33.27
N SER A 706 8.84 11.27 34.41
CA SER A 706 7.52 11.79 34.78
C SER A 706 7.68 13.18 35.41
N PRO A 707 7.97 14.21 34.61
CA PRO A 707 8.23 15.55 35.12
C PRO A 707 6.95 16.22 35.60
N SER A 708 7.09 17.20 36.50
CA SER A 708 5.96 18.04 36.88
C SER A 708 5.62 19.03 35.76
N LYS A 709 4.36 19.49 35.70
CA LYS A 709 3.95 20.51 34.71
C LYS A 709 4.77 21.80 34.83
N GLN A 710 5.05 22.26 36.05
CA GLN A 710 5.86 23.46 36.32
C GLN A 710 7.31 23.34 35.81
N GLU A 711 7.90 22.14 35.93
CA GLU A 711 9.23 21.85 35.40
C GLU A 711 9.24 21.96 33.87
N MET A 712 8.24 21.35 33.21
CA MET A 712 8.10 21.45 31.76
C MET A 712 7.84 22.89 31.30
N GLU A 713 7.05 23.69 32.03
CA GLU A 713 6.78 25.10 31.71
C GLU A 713 8.07 25.93 31.71
N THR A 714 8.92 25.73 32.70
CA THR A 714 10.21 26.40 32.80
C THR A 714 11.13 25.99 31.65
N ALA A 715 11.17 24.69 31.32
CA ALA A 715 12.00 24.17 30.24
C ALA A 715 11.51 24.63 28.85
N ALA A 716 10.20 24.64 28.60
CA ALA A 716 9.62 25.11 27.35
C ALA A 716 9.90 26.60 27.12
N ALA A 717 9.81 27.43 28.16
CA ALA A 717 10.20 28.84 28.09
C ALA A 717 11.68 28.99 27.75
N ALA A 718 12.57 28.27 28.44
CA ALA A 718 14.01 28.30 28.19
C ALA A 718 14.38 27.79 26.78
N LEU A 719 13.73 26.73 26.30
CA LEU A 719 13.92 26.19 24.96
C LEU A 719 13.61 27.25 23.89
N LEU A 720 12.48 27.94 24.02
CA LEU A 720 12.08 28.96 23.05
C LEU A 720 12.90 30.24 23.16
N ASP A 721 13.23 30.70 24.38
CA ASP A 721 13.92 31.98 24.58
C ASP A 721 15.43 31.89 24.36
N ASN A 722 16.06 30.80 24.81
CA ASN A 722 17.52 30.65 24.75
C ASN A 722 17.97 29.80 23.55
N GLY A 723 17.10 28.93 23.03
CA GLY A 723 17.40 28.07 21.88
C GLY A 723 16.85 28.62 20.56
N VAL A 724 15.54 28.82 20.49
CA VAL A 724 14.85 29.11 19.22
C VAL A 724 14.85 30.60 18.85
N ALA A 725 14.65 31.52 19.79
CA ALA A 725 14.64 32.95 19.51
C ALA A 725 15.98 33.49 18.95
N PRO A 726 17.17 33.02 19.42
CA PRO A 726 18.44 33.37 18.80
C PRO A 726 18.56 32.87 17.36
N LEU A 727 18.07 31.66 17.06
CA LEU A 727 18.00 31.13 15.70
C LEU A 727 17.11 32.00 14.81
N GLN A 728 15.94 32.40 15.30
CA GLN A 728 15.02 33.28 14.59
C GLN A 728 15.68 34.62 14.27
N SER A 729 16.39 35.19 15.24
CA SER A 729 17.10 36.46 15.09
C SER A 729 18.26 36.36 14.11
N MET A 730 19.01 35.25 14.14
CA MET A 730 20.13 34.97 13.25
C MET A 730 19.70 34.82 11.79
N LEU A 731 18.64 34.06 11.55
CA LEU A 731 18.15 33.79 10.19
C LEU A 731 17.26 34.91 9.65
N ASN A 732 16.58 35.65 10.53
CA ASN A 732 15.54 36.61 10.19
C ASN A 732 14.48 36.00 9.23
N LYS A 733 14.05 34.78 9.54
CA LYS A 733 13.05 34.01 8.78
C LYS A 733 11.91 33.55 9.71
N PRO A 734 10.70 33.32 9.16
CA PRO A 734 9.64 32.59 9.84
C PRO A 734 10.13 31.24 10.40
N ILE A 735 9.75 30.94 11.63
CA ILE A 735 9.98 29.63 12.28
C ILE A 735 8.64 28.96 12.58
N TYR A 736 8.49 27.75 12.07
CA TYR A 736 7.37 26.84 12.30
C TYR A 736 7.85 25.72 13.22
N LEU A 737 7.23 25.59 14.40
CA LEU A 737 7.63 24.62 15.41
C LEU A 737 6.87 23.31 15.17
N ALA A 738 7.58 22.22 14.87
CA ALA A 738 6.99 20.94 14.54
C ALA A 738 7.27 19.92 15.65
N PHE A 739 6.26 19.66 16.49
CA PHE A 739 6.36 18.88 17.72
C PHE A 739 6.09 17.38 17.48
N GLY A 740 7.03 16.52 17.88
CA GLY A 740 6.91 15.06 17.82
C GLY A 740 7.09 14.41 19.19
N TYR A 741 6.05 14.45 20.03
CA TYR A 741 6.09 13.86 21.38
C TYR A 741 5.18 12.63 21.49
N PRO A 742 5.74 11.44 21.79
CA PRO A 742 4.97 10.22 21.99
C PRO A 742 4.21 10.23 23.32
N SER A 743 3.17 9.41 23.43
CA SER A 743 2.43 9.19 24.68
C SER A 743 3.04 8.07 25.53
N ALA A 744 4.28 8.27 25.97
CA ALA A 744 5.01 7.35 26.83
C ALA A 744 5.78 8.09 27.92
N ASN A 745 6.06 7.41 29.04
CA ASN A 745 6.98 7.97 30.05
C ASN A 745 8.36 8.20 29.43
N GLY A 746 9.02 9.29 29.80
CA GLY A 746 10.31 9.70 29.22
C GLY A 746 10.22 10.48 27.91
N SER A 747 9.02 10.74 27.36
CA SER A 747 8.86 11.52 26.12
C SER A 747 9.41 12.95 26.17
N THR A 748 9.62 13.50 27.36
CA THR A 748 10.20 14.84 27.58
C THR A 748 11.71 14.87 27.47
N ALA A 749 12.36 13.72 27.59
CA ALA A 749 13.81 13.60 27.54
C ALA A 749 14.30 13.68 26.09
N ASN A 750 15.58 14.00 25.90
CA ASN A 750 16.20 13.92 24.58
C ASN A 750 16.24 12.51 24.01
N CYS A 751 16.03 11.54 24.89
CA CYS A 751 16.18 10.15 24.61
C CYS A 751 15.13 9.33 25.33
N LEU A 752 14.39 8.47 24.61
CA LEU A 752 13.48 7.55 25.27
C LEU A 752 14.28 6.48 26.04
N PRO A 753 13.92 6.20 27.31
CA PRO A 753 14.64 5.25 28.16
C PRO A 753 14.32 3.81 27.74
N ALA A 754 15.02 3.29 26.73
CA ALA A 754 14.92 1.90 26.29
C ALA A 754 15.94 1.00 27.02
N ASN A 755 15.69 -0.32 27.06
CA ASN A 755 16.58 -1.31 27.69
C ASN A 755 17.95 -1.48 26.98
N SER A 756 18.19 -0.77 25.87
CA SER A 756 19.44 -0.78 25.12
C SER A 756 20.35 0.36 25.56
N ALA A 757 21.67 0.17 25.46
CA ALA A 757 22.68 1.22 25.68
C ALA A 757 22.64 2.38 24.64
N THR A 758 21.62 2.41 23.78
CA THR A 758 21.46 3.35 22.67
C THR A 758 20.20 4.17 22.84
N CYS A 759 20.24 5.37 22.24
CA CYS A 759 19.14 6.29 22.34
C CYS A 759 17.98 5.93 21.40
N LEU A 760 16.79 5.65 21.97
CA LEU A 760 15.60 5.39 21.17
C LEU A 760 14.94 6.71 20.76
N ARG A 761 14.75 6.88 19.45
CA ARG A 761 14.07 8.04 18.86
C ARG A 761 12.55 7.93 19.05
N TRP A 762 11.89 9.08 19.12
CA TRP A 762 10.43 9.16 19.30
C TRP A 762 9.63 8.46 18.19
N ASP A 763 10.13 8.52 16.95
CA ASP A 763 9.46 7.98 15.76
C ASP A 763 9.50 6.45 15.70
N ALA A 764 10.35 5.81 16.51
CA ALA A 764 10.38 4.36 16.67
C ALA A 764 9.13 3.78 17.33
N LEU A 765 8.27 4.62 17.92
CA LEU A 765 6.97 4.23 18.49
C LEU A 765 5.80 4.48 17.54
N ASN A 766 6.04 5.05 16.36
CA ASN A 766 4.98 5.31 15.40
C ASN A 766 4.51 4.02 14.74
N GLN A 767 3.19 3.89 14.55
CA GLN A 767 2.62 2.74 13.87
C GLN A 767 3.15 2.59 12.45
N PRO A 768 3.38 1.34 11.97
CA PRO A 768 2.98 0.07 12.57
C PRO A 768 4.08 -0.60 13.42
N ALA A 769 4.90 0.17 14.15
CA ALA A 769 5.94 -0.39 15.01
C ALA A 769 5.36 -1.35 16.06
N ALA A 770 6.11 -2.43 16.34
CA ALA A 770 5.76 -3.36 17.41
C ALA A 770 5.74 -2.67 18.78
N ASP A 771 4.82 -3.08 19.66
CA ASP A 771 4.75 -2.51 20.98
C ASP A 771 6.03 -2.78 21.79
N ARG A 772 6.53 -1.76 22.47
CA ARG A 772 7.70 -1.81 23.33
C ARG A 772 7.27 -1.87 24.79
N ALA A 773 7.23 -3.08 25.34
CA ALA A 773 6.74 -3.34 26.70
C ALA A 773 7.57 -2.60 27.78
N GLU A 774 8.83 -2.27 27.49
CA GLU A 774 9.71 -1.52 28.37
C GLU A 774 9.28 -0.05 28.58
N LEU A 775 8.50 0.52 27.65
CA LEU A 775 7.96 1.86 27.76
C LEU A 775 6.52 1.82 28.25
N SER A 776 6.22 2.61 29.29
CA SER A 776 4.86 2.72 29.83
C SER A 776 4.05 3.76 29.05
N LEU A 777 2.83 3.39 28.64
CA LEU A 777 1.86 4.29 28.00
C LEU A 777 1.48 5.41 28.97
N ASN A 778 1.55 6.66 28.51
CA ASN A 778 1.12 7.84 29.28
C ASN A 778 0.47 8.88 28.36
N LEU A 779 -0.85 8.75 28.18
CA LEU A 779 -1.66 9.66 27.36
C LEU A 779 -1.73 11.07 27.95
N GLN A 780 -1.78 11.19 29.28
CA GLN A 780 -1.87 12.47 29.97
C GLN A 780 -0.57 13.28 29.82
N LEU A 781 0.59 12.64 29.93
CA LEU A 781 1.87 13.31 29.74
C LEU A 781 1.98 13.93 28.35
N GLN A 782 1.50 13.25 27.31
CA GLN A 782 1.46 13.84 25.96
C GLN A 782 0.59 15.12 25.94
N ALA A 783 -0.60 15.08 26.54
CA ALA A 783 -1.48 16.24 26.61
C ALA A 783 -0.85 17.40 27.40
N ASP A 784 -0.22 17.10 28.54
CA ASP A 784 0.48 18.10 29.36
C ASP A 784 1.64 18.75 28.59
N ILE A 785 2.41 17.97 27.83
CA ILE A 785 3.48 18.49 26.96
C ILE A 785 2.92 19.49 25.93
N TYR A 786 1.86 19.11 25.22
CA TYR A 786 1.25 20.01 24.22
C TYR A 786 0.69 21.28 24.87
N GLU A 787 -0.01 21.17 26.01
CA GLU A 787 -0.55 22.32 26.74
C GLU A 787 0.57 23.30 27.14
N VAL A 788 1.67 22.77 27.69
CA VAL A 788 2.82 23.57 28.11
C VAL A 788 3.51 24.26 26.94
N LEU A 789 3.75 23.53 25.84
CA LEU A 789 4.39 24.10 24.65
C LEU A 789 3.53 25.17 24.00
N LEU A 790 2.21 24.94 23.87
CA LEU A 790 1.28 25.90 23.28
C LEU A 790 1.12 27.15 24.16
N ALA A 791 1.10 26.99 25.48
CA ALA A 791 1.13 28.12 26.42
C ALA A 791 2.43 28.94 26.28
N ALA A 792 3.57 28.28 26.10
CA ALA A 792 4.83 28.98 25.84
C ALA A 792 4.81 29.72 24.48
N VAL A 793 4.28 29.11 23.42
CA VAL A 793 4.11 29.75 22.10
C VAL A 793 3.18 30.97 22.17
N ASN A 794 2.12 30.90 22.97
CA ASN A 794 1.15 31.98 23.14
C ASN A 794 1.79 33.30 23.60
N LEU A 795 2.84 33.22 24.41
CA LEU A 795 3.60 34.38 24.92
C LEU A 795 4.66 34.91 23.94
N ARG A 796 4.84 34.25 22.78
CA ARG A 796 5.95 34.51 21.84
C ARG A 796 5.39 34.83 20.44
N PRO A 797 5.11 36.11 20.15
CA PRO A 797 4.47 36.51 18.89
C PRO A 797 5.35 36.27 17.66
N TRP A 798 6.67 36.10 17.82
CA TRP A 798 7.60 35.82 16.72
C TRP A 798 7.46 34.40 16.12
N VAL A 799 6.84 33.45 16.82
CA VAL A 799 6.59 32.09 16.31
C VAL A 799 5.59 32.15 15.14
N SER A 800 5.95 31.63 13.98
CA SER A 800 5.11 31.74 12.77
C SER A 800 4.08 30.62 12.64
N GLY A 801 4.27 29.52 13.36
CA GLY A 801 3.29 28.44 13.42
C GLY A 801 3.71 27.29 14.32
N VAL A 802 2.75 26.40 14.57
CA VAL A 802 2.91 25.15 15.32
C VAL A 802 2.31 24.01 14.51
N VAL A 803 3.00 22.89 14.46
CA VAL A 803 2.55 21.67 13.80
C VAL A 803 2.68 20.48 14.75
N SER A 804 1.60 19.72 14.92
CA SER A 804 1.64 18.41 15.59
C SER A 804 2.08 17.36 14.57
N ARG A 805 3.12 16.58 14.88
CA ARG A 805 3.73 15.61 13.96
C ARG A 805 3.32 14.18 14.23
N GLY A 806 3.34 13.37 13.17
CA GLY A 806 3.15 11.92 13.26
C GLY A 806 1.69 11.50 13.43
N TYR A 807 0.73 12.33 13.00
CA TYR A 807 -0.68 11.98 12.99
C TYR A 807 -0.89 10.73 12.15
N TYR A 808 -1.45 9.66 12.73
CA TYR A 808 -1.73 8.40 12.05
C TYR A 808 -3.10 8.48 11.37
N PRO A 809 -3.17 8.64 10.03
CA PRO A 809 -4.45 8.86 9.35
C PRO A 809 -5.44 7.69 9.45
N PRO A 810 -5.03 6.41 9.35
CA PRO A 810 -5.97 5.32 9.16
C PRO A 810 -7.04 5.09 10.21
N ALA A 811 -6.69 5.29 11.48
CA ALA A 811 -7.58 4.99 12.59
C ALA A 811 -7.17 5.80 13.82
N LEU A 812 -8.12 6.04 14.71
CA LEU A 812 -7.78 6.60 16.01
C LEU A 812 -7.15 5.54 16.91
N LEU A 813 -6.10 5.94 17.62
CA LEU A 813 -5.27 5.04 18.43
C LEU A 813 -4.85 5.73 19.74
N GLN A 814 -5.08 5.05 20.85
CA GLN A 814 -4.59 5.41 22.18
C GLN A 814 -3.32 4.64 22.53
N ASP A 815 -2.37 4.65 21.59
CA ASP A 815 -1.10 3.93 21.65
C ASP A 815 0.05 4.81 22.17
N LYS A 816 1.29 4.32 22.08
CA LYS A 816 2.50 5.03 22.51
C LYS A 816 3.08 5.97 21.43
N SER A 817 2.50 6.03 20.23
CA SER A 817 3.01 6.86 19.12
C SER A 817 2.87 8.36 19.40
N ALA A 818 3.48 9.21 18.56
CA ALA A 818 3.28 10.66 18.63
C ALA A 818 1.95 11.15 18.07
N SER A 819 1.21 10.28 17.37
CA SER A 819 -0.12 10.63 16.85
C SER A 819 -1.02 11.12 17.98
N ILE A 820 -1.68 12.25 17.76
CA ILE A 820 -2.71 12.81 18.67
C ILE A 820 -4.11 12.26 18.37
N HIS A 821 -4.26 11.43 17.32
CA HIS A 821 -5.55 10.96 16.81
C HIS A 821 -6.26 10.04 17.82
N GLY A 822 -7.30 10.56 18.50
CA GLY A 822 -8.05 9.84 19.53
C GLY A 822 -7.44 9.89 20.93
N LYS A 823 -6.49 10.79 21.18
CA LYS A 823 -5.83 10.97 22.49
C LYS A 823 -6.21 12.32 23.11
N PRO A 824 -6.07 12.49 24.44
CA PRO A 824 -6.27 13.76 25.14
C PRO A 824 -5.48 14.94 24.56
N ALA A 825 -4.30 14.68 23.98
CA ALA A 825 -3.51 15.71 23.27
C ALA A 825 -4.25 16.30 22.04
N GLY A 826 -5.14 15.53 21.41
CA GLY A 826 -6.02 16.02 20.34
C GLY A 826 -7.01 17.08 20.84
N ASP A 827 -7.60 16.88 22.03
CA ASP A 827 -8.50 17.86 22.65
C ASP A 827 -7.77 19.17 22.99
N VAL A 828 -6.52 19.07 23.45
CA VAL A 828 -5.64 20.22 23.68
C VAL A 828 -5.40 20.97 22.37
N ILE A 829 -4.99 20.26 21.31
CA ILE A 829 -4.75 20.86 19.99
C ILE A 829 -6.03 21.56 19.47
N TRP A 830 -7.18 20.90 19.58
CA TRP A 830 -8.47 21.47 19.21
C TRP A 830 -8.77 22.78 19.95
N TYR A 831 -8.54 22.81 21.26
CA TYR A 831 -8.78 23.98 22.09
C TYR A 831 -7.92 25.18 21.65
N TRP A 832 -6.62 24.94 21.45
CA TRP A 832 -5.64 25.98 21.14
C TRP A 832 -5.74 26.46 19.69
N TYR A 833 -5.82 25.55 18.72
CA TYR A 833 -5.81 25.91 17.29
C TYR A 833 -7.00 26.78 16.93
N ARG A 834 -8.21 26.41 17.37
CA ARG A 834 -9.41 27.23 17.15
C ARG A 834 -9.24 28.65 17.68
N ARG A 835 -8.67 28.82 18.87
CA ARG A 835 -8.46 30.15 19.48
C ARG A 835 -7.33 30.94 18.84
N PHE A 836 -6.22 30.29 18.47
CA PHE A 836 -5.16 30.94 17.70
C PHE A 836 -5.69 31.49 16.38
N LEU A 837 -6.61 30.78 15.72
CA LEU A 837 -7.20 31.20 14.46
C LEU A 837 -8.45 32.10 14.61
N GLY A 838 -8.99 32.24 15.83
CA GLY A 838 -10.22 32.99 16.08
C GLY A 838 -11.50 32.30 15.59
N LEU A 839 -11.47 30.97 15.49
CA LEU A 839 -12.64 30.13 15.22
C LEU A 839 -13.47 30.00 16.50
N GLN A 840 -14.78 30.27 16.41
CA GLN A 840 -15.72 30.12 17.51
C GLN A 840 -16.08 28.66 17.75
#